data_AF-A0A6J6X6D8-F1
#
_entry.id   AF-A0A6J6X6D8-F1
#
_cell.length_a   1.000
_cell.length_b   1.000
_cell.length_c   1.000
_cell.angle_alpha   90.00
_cell.angle_beta   90.00
_cell.angle_gamma   90.00
#
_symmetry.space_group_name_H-M   'P 1'
#
loop_
_entity.id
_entity.type
_entity.pdbx_description
1 polymer ?
#
loop_
_entity_poly.entity_id
_entity_poly.type
_entity_poly.pdbx_seq_one_letter_code
_entity_poly.pdbx_strand_id
1 'polypeptide(L)'
;MTRTGGPARRVVAATMLLSFGVLATAQTASAADSEIVITRIDSSRYPTTTIEFSAPAGRTGGTLSADGVSLLASGKPVPFQLEVVPSAGLEVVLLIDASASMKEGDAMAAARAAAINFLTALPKEVSVGVVSFADSVSMSTPLTTDRALLAATISRLSAHGETAMYDAVTFARTLFSGASADRQFVLLSDGGDTVSRSTLADALGVSTEIRTNVIELSSSEANHDALLQLASANSGSLAAATDPAALNGAYMQVANSLVNRYRLLFQATSPNPTQYALRVATTDGPVELSADATPPPTTPPDTAAATTTTVLGTTTTESGTATSTVNTTPIITTPANPSGATGESPPAWLLLSGACAVFASLVIVAKLMSTARFNPQRRSRLASKGTRVTKSAENLRARLTGLGDQLLERGHRRRGLALALETSAVALRPGEFVVLNVGTAAIVAFALYAFSGPVGALVGAALVPLAARFYLKSRTESRRKAFAAQLPEVLQMMAASLRSGFGLPQALDGIAAGGPEPARGEFQRVLLEVRIGRDPGDALGAAAVRMHSRDFDWVVTAIQINREIGGDLAHIFETLAETVRDRQRMDRQIKSLTAEGRISAYILTALPPVLVVLMSVMNPSYFTPMTKPPGPFLILLGLVMMGLGWVWMNKLIKSKF
;
A
#
# COMPACT_ATOMS: atom_id res chain seq x y z
N MET A 1 69.65 29.70 -8.87
CA MET A 1 70.23 28.41 -9.29
C MET A 1 69.11 27.39 -9.24
N THR A 2 68.67 26.73 -10.33
CA THR A 2 69.38 25.73 -11.16
C THR A 2 69.82 24.52 -10.33
N ARG A 3 69.58 23.26 -10.74
CA ARG A 3 69.47 22.74 -12.12
C ARG A 3 68.85 21.32 -12.13
N THR A 4 68.15 20.93 -13.21
CA THR A 4 67.97 19.54 -13.76
C THR A 4 67.52 18.37 -12.84
N GLY A 5 66.76 17.37 -13.30
CA GLY A 5 66.20 17.09 -14.64
C GLY A 5 66.08 15.57 -14.88
N GLY A 6 65.15 15.13 -15.74
CA GLY A 6 65.12 13.74 -16.27
C GLY A 6 66.23 13.49 -17.30
N PRO A 7 66.33 12.30 -17.94
CA PRO A 7 65.25 11.33 -18.25
C PRO A 7 65.54 9.90 -17.70
N ALA A 8 64.76 8.84 -17.93
CA ALA A 8 64.69 7.99 -19.15
C ALA A 8 63.52 6.97 -18.99
N ARG A 9 62.61 6.77 -19.96
CA ARG A 9 62.67 5.85 -21.13
C ARG A 9 62.82 4.34 -20.76
N ARG A 10 62.07 3.38 -21.34
CA ARG A 10 60.98 3.40 -22.36
C ARG A 10 60.41 1.97 -22.61
N VAL A 11 59.15 1.88 -23.08
CA VAL A 11 58.61 0.91 -24.09
C VAL A 11 58.53 -0.58 -23.65
N VAL A 12 57.54 -1.40 -24.02
CA VAL A 12 56.31 -1.29 -24.87
C VAL A 12 55.04 -1.31 -23.95
N ALA A 13 53.74 -1.26 -24.32
CA ALA A 13 52.91 -1.09 -25.53
C ALA A 13 51.56 -0.41 -25.09
N ALA A 14 50.55 0.01 -25.87
CA ALA A 14 50.10 -0.20 -27.27
C ALA A 14 49.43 -1.58 -27.55
N THR A 15 48.34 -1.77 -28.32
CA THR A 15 47.35 -0.94 -29.07
C THR A 15 45.95 -1.59 -28.89
N MET A 16 44.77 -1.02 -29.21
CA MET A 16 44.28 0.23 -29.83
C MET A 16 42.85 0.46 -29.25
N LEU A 17 42.37 1.62 -28.76
CA LEU A 17 42.27 3.00 -29.28
C LEU A 17 41.09 3.23 -30.26
N LEU A 18 40.00 3.84 -29.76
CA LEU A 18 39.15 4.90 -30.37
C LEU A 18 38.15 5.40 -29.29
N SER A 19 38.21 6.66 -28.83
CA SER A 19 37.44 7.85 -29.30
C SER A 19 36.02 7.96 -28.73
N PHE A 20 35.50 9.12 -28.30
CA PHE A 20 36.03 10.49 -28.28
C PHE A 20 35.34 11.30 -27.16
N GLY A 21 35.92 12.42 -26.71
CA GLY A 21 35.33 13.28 -25.67
C GLY A 21 35.17 14.74 -26.13
N VAL A 22 33.97 15.29 -25.97
CA VAL A 22 33.62 16.71 -26.21
C VAL A 22 32.68 17.11 -25.07
N LEU A 23 33.21 17.76 -24.04
CA LEU A 23 33.17 19.22 -23.84
C LEU A 23 31.75 19.75 -23.58
N ALA A 24 31.46 20.07 -22.32
CA ALA A 24 30.19 20.65 -21.91
C ALA A 24 30.05 22.09 -22.45
N THR A 25 29.07 22.30 -23.33
CA THR A 25 28.55 23.64 -23.66
C THR A 25 27.32 23.92 -22.80
N ALA A 26 27.24 25.13 -22.23
CA ALA A 26 26.04 25.56 -21.53
C ALA A 26 24.94 25.85 -22.55
N GLN A 27 23.92 24.99 -22.61
CA GLN A 27 22.67 25.32 -23.30
C GLN A 27 21.73 26.03 -22.33
N THR A 28 21.38 27.26 -22.69
CA THR A 28 20.27 28.01 -22.09
C THR A 28 18.98 27.22 -22.25
N ALA A 29 18.09 27.28 -21.25
CA ALA A 29 16.76 26.67 -21.32
C ALA A 29 16.03 27.11 -22.60
N SER A 30 15.76 26.15 -23.48
CA SER A 30 14.90 26.30 -24.66
C SER A 30 13.62 25.48 -24.44
N ALA A 31 12.59 25.72 -25.26
CA ALA A 31 11.25 25.17 -25.05
C ALA A 31 11.25 23.63 -24.97
N ALA A 32 10.38 23.08 -24.11
CA ALA A 32 10.23 21.65 -23.92
C ALA A 32 9.84 20.95 -25.24
N ASP A 33 10.69 20.03 -25.70
CA ASP A 33 10.62 19.50 -27.04
C ASP A 33 9.38 18.60 -27.19
N SER A 34 8.40 19.11 -27.94
CA SER A 34 7.06 18.51 -28.00
C SER A 34 7.01 17.48 -29.13
N GLU A 35 7.43 16.25 -28.81
CA GLU A 35 7.51 15.13 -29.73
C GLU A 35 6.12 14.60 -30.16
N ILE A 36 6.06 13.98 -31.34
CA ILE A 36 4.87 13.29 -31.85
C ILE A 36 4.95 11.83 -31.40
N VAL A 37 3.91 11.31 -30.75
CA VAL A 37 3.97 10.00 -30.07
C VAL A 37 2.79 9.12 -30.48
N ILE A 38 3.10 7.91 -30.97
CA ILE A 38 2.09 6.85 -31.19
C ILE A 38 1.58 6.40 -29.81
N THR A 39 0.30 6.61 -29.55
CA THR A 39 -0.34 6.46 -28.23
C THR A 39 -1.07 5.12 -28.07
N ARG A 40 -1.48 4.47 -29.17
CA ARG A 40 -2.10 3.13 -29.16
C ARG A 40 -2.03 2.49 -30.53
N ILE A 41 -1.87 1.17 -30.58
CA ILE A 41 -2.21 0.33 -31.74
C ILE A 41 -3.24 -0.69 -31.28
N ASP A 42 -4.38 -0.77 -31.96
CA ASP A 42 -5.47 -1.68 -31.64
C ASP A 42 -5.86 -2.51 -32.87
N SER A 43 -5.46 -3.78 -32.85
CA SER A 43 -5.76 -4.79 -33.87
C SER A 43 -6.92 -5.71 -33.48
N SER A 44 -7.65 -5.42 -32.38
CA SER A 44 -8.68 -6.32 -31.83
C SER A 44 -9.89 -6.54 -32.76
N ARG A 45 -10.09 -5.65 -33.74
CA ARG A 45 -11.18 -5.68 -34.72
C ARG A 45 -10.72 -6.05 -36.14
N TYR A 46 -9.65 -6.86 -36.23
CA TYR A 46 -9.11 -7.38 -37.50
C TYR A 46 -10.23 -7.87 -38.46
N PRO A 47 -10.24 -7.46 -39.74
CA PRO A 47 -9.16 -6.78 -40.47
C PRO A 47 -8.98 -5.27 -40.20
N THR A 48 -9.93 -4.63 -39.50
CA THR A 48 -9.82 -3.19 -39.22
C THR A 48 -8.89 -2.94 -38.04
N THR A 49 -7.76 -2.28 -38.29
CA THR A 49 -6.80 -1.87 -37.26
C THR A 49 -6.87 -0.37 -37.04
N THR A 50 -6.67 0.06 -35.80
CA THR A 50 -6.70 1.47 -35.38
C THR A 50 -5.37 1.87 -34.77
N ILE A 51 -4.75 2.96 -35.24
CA ILE A 51 -3.60 3.60 -34.57
C ILE A 51 -4.05 4.95 -34.02
N GLU A 52 -3.88 5.17 -32.72
CA GLU A 52 -4.00 6.52 -32.13
C GLU A 52 -2.61 7.13 -31.95
N PHE A 53 -2.47 8.41 -32.25
CA PHE A 53 -1.25 9.19 -32.00
C PHE A 53 -1.59 10.61 -31.54
N SER A 54 -0.65 11.24 -30.84
CA SER A 54 -0.72 12.65 -30.45
C SER A 54 0.30 13.44 -31.25
N ALA A 55 -0.14 14.55 -31.86
CA ALA A 55 0.73 15.46 -32.60
C ALA A 55 0.49 16.92 -32.14
N PRO A 56 1.43 17.58 -31.46
CA PRO A 56 1.23 18.93 -30.94
C PRO A 56 0.98 19.96 -32.05
N ALA A 57 -0.12 20.70 -31.96
CA ALA A 57 -0.57 21.65 -32.99
C ALA A 57 0.49 22.69 -33.42
N GLY A 58 1.40 23.05 -32.51
CA GLY A 58 2.51 23.97 -32.78
C GLY A 58 3.57 23.41 -33.74
N ARG A 59 3.72 22.08 -33.85
CA ARG A 59 4.61 21.43 -34.82
C ARG A 59 3.92 21.07 -36.13
N THR A 60 2.61 20.87 -36.12
CA THR A 60 1.85 20.51 -37.33
C THR A 60 1.29 21.72 -38.07
N GLY A 61 1.53 22.94 -37.57
CA GLY A 61 1.02 24.18 -38.15
C GLY A 61 -0.49 24.39 -37.98
N GLY A 62 -1.13 23.61 -37.09
CA GLY A 62 -2.58 23.51 -36.96
C GLY A 62 -3.06 22.04 -36.95
N THR A 63 -4.33 21.82 -37.26
CA THR A 63 -4.92 20.48 -37.35
C THR A 63 -4.36 19.71 -38.54
N LEU A 64 -3.89 18.47 -38.33
CA LEU A 64 -3.41 17.61 -39.43
C LEU A 64 -4.54 17.26 -40.42
N SER A 65 -4.27 17.45 -41.72
CA SER A 65 -5.05 16.83 -42.80
C SER A 65 -4.47 15.46 -43.17
N ALA A 66 -5.23 14.66 -43.92
CA ALA A 66 -4.76 13.36 -44.41
C ALA A 66 -3.52 13.46 -45.30
N ASP A 67 -3.35 14.57 -46.04
CA ASP A 67 -2.20 14.83 -46.92
C ASP A 67 -0.89 15.04 -46.14
N GLY A 68 -1.00 15.44 -44.87
CA GLY A 68 0.13 15.62 -43.95
C GLY A 68 0.59 14.32 -43.28
N VAL A 69 -0.01 13.17 -43.60
CA VAL A 69 0.27 11.88 -42.95
C VAL A 69 0.49 10.79 -44.01
N SER A 70 1.41 9.85 -43.77
CA SER A 70 1.45 8.60 -44.52
C SER A 70 1.77 7.40 -43.63
N LEU A 71 1.03 6.31 -43.84
CA LEU A 71 1.17 5.06 -43.10
C LEU A 71 1.81 3.98 -43.98
N LEU A 72 2.90 3.40 -43.49
CA LEU A 72 3.61 2.28 -44.10
C LEU A 72 3.45 1.04 -43.21
N ALA A 73 2.96 -0.07 -43.76
CA ALA A 73 2.97 -1.38 -43.09
C ALA A 73 3.98 -2.29 -43.80
N SER A 74 4.98 -2.78 -43.07
CA SER A 74 6.11 -3.57 -43.61
C SER A 74 6.71 -2.96 -44.90
N GLY A 75 6.87 -1.62 -44.91
CA GLY A 75 7.45 -0.87 -46.03
C GLY A 75 6.52 -0.58 -47.22
N LYS A 76 5.24 -0.96 -47.18
CA LYS A 76 4.25 -0.64 -48.23
C LYS A 76 3.24 0.41 -47.74
N PRO A 77 2.87 1.41 -48.57
CA PRO A 77 1.85 2.38 -48.20
C PRO A 77 0.47 1.72 -48.07
N VAL A 78 -0.26 2.05 -47.00
CA VAL A 78 -1.59 1.53 -46.71
C VAL A 78 -2.60 2.69 -46.72
N PRO A 79 -3.74 2.59 -47.43
CA PRO A 79 -4.79 3.60 -47.36
C PRO A 79 -5.44 3.60 -45.97
N PHE A 80 -5.57 4.79 -45.38
CA PHE A 80 -6.14 5.02 -44.06
C PHE A 80 -7.23 6.11 -44.12
N GLN A 81 -8.04 6.18 -43.07
CA GLN A 81 -8.91 7.31 -42.76
C GLN A 81 -8.38 7.98 -41.49
N LEU A 82 -8.20 9.31 -41.54
CA LEU A 82 -7.74 10.12 -40.40
C LEU A 82 -8.94 10.79 -39.74
N GLU A 83 -9.24 10.39 -38.52
CA GLU A 83 -10.21 11.04 -37.64
C GLU A 83 -9.46 11.89 -36.60
N VAL A 84 -9.95 13.10 -36.32
CA VAL A 84 -9.57 13.83 -35.10
C VAL A 84 -10.40 13.26 -33.96
N VAL A 85 -9.76 12.83 -32.87
CA VAL A 85 -10.49 12.31 -31.70
C VAL A 85 -11.08 13.50 -30.94
N PRO A 86 -12.42 13.67 -30.88
CA PRO A 86 -13.01 14.83 -30.23
C PRO A 86 -12.77 14.76 -28.71
N SER A 87 -12.31 15.87 -28.11
CA SER A 87 -12.19 15.99 -26.65
C SER A 87 -13.54 16.06 -25.93
N ALA A 88 -14.65 16.13 -26.68
CA ALA A 88 -16.01 16.13 -26.14
C ALA A 88 -16.33 14.78 -25.47
N GLY A 89 -16.56 14.81 -24.16
CA GLY A 89 -16.77 13.61 -23.34
C GLY A 89 -15.51 13.02 -22.72
N LEU A 90 -14.32 13.60 -22.96
CA LEU A 90 -13.11 13.23 -22.21
C LEU A 90 -13.31 13.54 -20.72
N GLU A 91 -13.17 12.53 -19.88
CA GLU A 91 -13.18 12.65 -18.42
C GLU A 91 -11.76 12.43 -17.88
N VAL A 92 -11.23 13.41 -17.14
CA VAL A 92 -9.89 13.33 -16.53
C VAL A 92 -10.01 13.41 -15.01
N VAL A 93 -9.40 12.47 -14.28
CA VAL A 93 -9.24 12.59 -12.82
C VAL A 93 -7.77 12.84 -12.49
N LEU A 94 -7.52 14.00 -11.91
CA LEU A 94 -6.20 14.44 -11.47
C LEU A 94 -5.97 13.97 -10.03
N LEU A 95 -5.06 13.00 -9.90
CA LEU A 95 -4.55 12.41 -8.67
C LEU A 95 -3.29 13.17 -8.26
N ILE A 96 -3.31 13.84 -7.12
CA ILE A 96 -2.20 14.65 -6.61
C ILE A 96 -1.72 14.08 -5.28
N ASP A 97 -0.46 13.64 -5.20
CA ASP A 97 0.13 13.31 -3.91
C ASP A 97 0.24 14.55 -3.02
N ALA A 98 -0.21 14.39 -1.78
CA ALA A 98 -0.17 15.35 -0.70
C ALA A 98 0.38 14.68 0.58
N SER A 99 1.23 13.66 0.42
CA SER A 99 2.17 13.10 1.39
C SER A 99 3.10 14.14 2.03
N ALA A 100 3.95 13.74 2.98
CA ALA A 100 4.88 14.64 3.66
C ALA A 100 6.15 14.97 2.85
N SER A 101 6.59 14.08 1.95
CA SER A 101 7.74 14.25 1.04
C SER A 101 7.58 15.49 0.15
N MET A 102 6.36 15.72 -0.35
CA MET A 102 5.95 16.89 -1.13
C MET A 102 6.12 18.26 -0.43
N LYS A 103 6.65 18.32 0.80
CA LYS A 103 7.12 19.58 1.44
C LYS A 103 8.53 19.98 1.04
N GLU A 104 9.36 19.05 0.62
CA GLU A 104 10.75 19.32 0.31
C GLU A 104 10.88 20.14 -0.99
N GLY A 105 11.83 21.06 -1.04
CA GLY A 105 12.09 21.89 -2.23
C GLY A 105 10.90 22.73 -2.75
N ASP A 106 9.91 23.04 -1.92
CA ASP A 106 8.64 23.68 -2.33
C ASP A 106 7.82 22.87 -3.37
N ALA A 107 8.01 21.54 -3.44
CA ALA A 107 7.35 20.64 -4.39
C ALA A 107 5.82 20.82 -4.45
N MET A 108 5.11 20.82 -3.32
CA MET A 108 3.67 21.06 -3.26
C MET A 108 3.25 22.46 -3.78
N ALA A 109 4.12 23.48 -3.72
CA ALA A 109 3.83 24.79 -4.31
C ALA A 109 3.96 24.76 -5.84
N ALA A 110 5.04 24.18 -6.35
CA ALA A 110 5.26 24.02 -7.79
C ALA A 110 4.22 23.10 -8.43
N ALA A 111 3.87 21.99 -7.78
CA ALA A 111 2.81 21.07 -8.20
C ALA A 111 1.45 21.77 -8.33
N ARG A 112 1.08 22.62 -7.36
CA ARG A 112 -0.17 23.42 -7.44
C ARG A 112 -0.15 24.39 -8.62
N ALA A 113 0.96 25.07 -8.88
CA ALA A 113 1.09 25.97 -10.02
C ALA A 113 1.00 25.21 -11.36
N ALA A 114 1.74 24.12 -11.50
CA ALA A 114 1.76 23.28 -12.71
C ALA A 114 0.39 22.64 -12.99
N ALA A 115 -0.28 22.13 -11.95
CA ALA A 115 -1.63 21.58 -12.06
C ALA A 115 -2.70 22.63 -12.42
N ILE A 116 -2.56 23.87 -11.94
CA ILE A 116 -3.45 24.98 -12.36
C ILE A 116 -3.17 25.36 -13.83
N ASN A 117 -1.91 25.40 -14.26
CA ASN A 117 -1.57 25.65 -15.67
C ASN A 117 -2.12 24.55 -16.59
N PHE A 118 -1.98 23.28 -16.19
CA PHE A 118 -2.59 22.12 -16.86
C PHE A 118 -4.11 22.28 -17.05
N LEU A 119 -4.84 22.73 -16.02
CA LEU A 119 -6.28 23.01 -16.11
C LEU A 119 -6.62 24.11 -17.14
N THR A 120 -5.73 25.09 -17.35
CA THR A 120 -5.92 26.13 -18.38
C THR A 120 -5.55 25.68 -19.79
N ALA A 121 -4.73 24.62 -19.93
CA ALA A 121 -4.35 24.05 -21.23
C ALA A 121 -5.42 23.08 -21.79
N LEU A 122 -6.26 22.49 -20.92
CA LEU A 122 -7.36 21.63 -21.34
C LEU A 122 -8.56 22.44 -21.88
N PRO A 123 -9.21 21.99 -22.98
CA PRO A 123 -10.48 22.57 -23.46
C PRO A 123 -11.54 22.64 -22.38
N LYS A 124 -12.48 23.59 -22.48
CA LYS A 124 -13.49 23.87 -21.43
C LYS A 124 -14.53 22.77 -21.29
N GLU A 125 -14.65 21.95 -22.32
CA GLU A 125 -15.60 20.86 -22.51
C GLU A 125 -15.15 19.57 -21.79
N VAL A 126 -13.89 19.49 -21.38
CA VAL A 126 -13.31 18.33 -20.68
C VAL A 126 -13.72 18.37 -19.21
N SER A 127 -14.43 17.34 -18.73
CA SER A 127 -14.75 17.17 -17.31
C SER A 127 -13.50 16.77 -16.53
N VAL A 128 -13.13 17.54 -15.50
CA VAL A 128 -11.97 17.25 -14.65
C VAL A 128 -12.39 17.11 -13.19
N GLY A 129 -11.89 16.08 -12.52
CA GLY A 129 -12.01 15.88 -11.06
C GLY A 129 -10.65 15.93 -10.38
N VAL A 130 -10.62 16.22 -9.08
CA VAL A 130 -9.38 16.28 -8.27
C VAL A 130 -9.49 15.38 -7.05
N VAL A 131 -8.53 14.47 -6.93
CA VAL A 131 -8.32 13.61 -5.77
C VAL A 131 -6.95 13.93 -5.20
N SER A 132 -6.89 14.24 -3.90
CA SER A 132 -5.63 14.26 -3.16
C SER A 132 -5.47 13.00 -2.35
N PHE A 133 -4.24 12.54 -2.13
CA PHE A 133 -3.95 11.39 -1.28
C PHE A 133 -2.76 11.65 -0.37
N ALA A 134 -2.73 10.92 0.75
CA ALA A 134 -1.77 11.03 1.85
C ALA A 134 -1.91 9.74 2.69
N ASP A 135 -1.94 9.83 4.03
CA ASP A 135 -2.41 8.77 4.96
C ASP A 135 -3.76 8.13 4.54
N SER A 136 -4.57 8.88 3.79
CA SER A 136 -5.86 8.47 3.24
C SER A 136 -6.20 9.27 1.99
N VAL A 137 -7.04 8.71 1.12
CA VAL A 137 -7.56 9.39 -0.07
C VAL A 137 -8.64 10.41 0.29
N SER A 138 -8.62 11.58 -0.33
CA SER A 138 -9.62 12.64 -0.16
C SER A 138 -10.13 13.15 -1.52
N MET A 139 -11.41 12.87 -1.82
CA MET A 139 -12.10 13.47 -2.96
C MET A 139 -12.18 14.98 -2.73
N SER A 140 -11.39 15.75 -3.47
CA SER A 140 -11.24 17.19 -3.28
C SER A 140 -12.21 17.98 -4.16
N THR A 141 -12.53 17.45 -5.35
CA THR A 141 -13.58 17.96 -6.25
C THR A 141 -14.03 16.83 -7.20
N PRO A 142 -15.35 16.57 -7.37
CA PRO A 142 -15.84 15.59 -8.35
C PRO A 142 -15.65 16.08 -9.80
N LEU A 143 -15.96 15.26 -10.80
CA LEU A 143 -15.87 15.65 -12.22
C LEU A 143 -16.71 16.92 -12.50
N THR A 144 -16.04 17.98 -12.98
CA THR A 144 -16.67 19.26 -13.33
C THR A 144 -15.93 19.98 -14.47
N THR A 145 -16.63 20.83 -15.20
CA THR A 145 -16.04 21.77 -16.18
C THR A 145 -15.62 23.10 -15.54
N ASP A 146 -15.97 23.37 -14.27
CA ASP A 146 -15.60 24.60 -13.56
C ASP A 146 -14.11 24.63 -13.19
N ARG A 147 -13.31 25.20 -14.10
CA ARG A 147 -11.87 25.44 -13.92
C ARG A 147 -11.54 26.36 -12.74
N ALA A 148 -12.41 27.29 -12.36
CA ALA A 148 -12.16 28.21 -11.26
C ALA A 148 -12.32 27.51 -9.91
N LEU A 149 -13.35 26.67 -9.76
CA LEU A 149 -13.53 25.82 -8.59
C LEU A 149 -12.38 24.81 -8.45
N LEU A 150 -12.00 24.14 -9.54
CA LEU A 150 -10.87 23.19 -9.56
C LEU A 150 -9.54 23.87 -9.16
N ALA A 151 -9.23 25.04 -9.72
CA ALA A 151 -8.02 25.79 -9.36
C ALA A 151 -8.06 26.27 -7.89
N ALA A 152 -9.22 26.71 -7.40
CA ALA A 152 -9.41 27.09 -6.00
C ALA A 152 -9.20 25.90 -5.05
N THR A 153 -9.68 24.71 -5.39
CA THR A 153 -9.41 23.46 -4.65
C THR A 153 -7.91 23.15 -4.64
N ILE A 154 -7.26 23.09 -5.80
CA ILE A 154 -5.83 22.77 -5.93
C ILE A 154 -4.98 23.75 -5.12
N SER A 155 -5.28 25.06 -5.15
CA SER A 155 -4.53 26.08 -4.40
C SER A 155 -4.45 25.80 -2.88
N ARG A 156 -5.45 25.11 -2.31
CA ARG A 156 -5.59 24.80 -0.89
C ARG A 156 -4.93 23.49 -0.46
N LEU A 157 -4.46 22.67 -1.41
CA LEU A 157 -3.79 21.40 -1.09
C LEU A 157 -2.52 21.63 -0.27
N SER A 158 -2.32 20.78 0.74
CA SER A 158 -1.21 20.88 1.67
C SER A 158 -0.64 19.50 2.01
N ALA A 159 0.65 19.32 1.72
CA ALA A 159 1.42 18.13 2.06
C ALA A 159 1.32 17.73 3.55
N HIS A 160 1.14 16.45 3.84
CA HIS A 160 1.10 15.82 5.17
C HIS A 160 1.06 14.28 5.09
N GLY A 161 1.54 13.58 6.12
CA GLY A 161 1.33 12.13 6.27
C GLY A 161 2.17 11.25 5.33
N GLU A 162 1.75 10.00 5.23
CA GLU A 162 2.32 8.92 4.41
C GLU A 162 1.73 8.91 2.98
N THR A 163 2.03 7.91 2.13
CA THR A 163 1.58 7.85 0.73
C THR A 163 0.66 6.63 0.47
N ALA A 164 -0.62 6.88 0.18
CA ALA A 164 -1.65 5.88 -0.16
C ALA A 164 -2.04 5.88 -1.65
N MET A 165 -1.05 5.81 -2.55
CA MET A 165 -1.22 5.87 -4.00
C MET A 165 -2.12 4.77 -4.57
N TYR A 166 -1.99 3.51 -4.13
CA TYR A 166 -2.82 2.41 -4.67
C TYR A 166 -4.28 2.51 -4.24
N ASP A 167 -4.56 2.92 -3.00
CA ASP A 167 -5.91 3.27 -2.56
C ASP A 167 -6.46 4.44 -3.41
N ALA A 168 -5.62 5.42 -3.76
CA ALA A 168 -6.03 6.59 -4.54
C ALA A 168 -6.43 6.24 -5.99
N VAL A 169 -5.63 5.44 -6.70
CA VAL A 169 -5.98 4.92 -8.04
C VAL A 169 -7.24 4.05 -7.98
N THR A 170 -7.35 3.19 -6.95
CA THR A 170 -8.54 2.34 -6.74
C THR A 170 -9.80 3.18 -6.50
N PHE A 171 -9.70 4.25 -5.71
CA PHE A 171 -10.80 5.16 -5.40
C PHE A 171 -11.19 6.03 -6.61
N ALA A 172 -10.22 6.57 -7.34
CA ALA A 172 -10.47 7.45 -8.48
C ALA A 172 -11.26 6.76 -9.61
N ARG A 173 -11.23 5.42 -9.68
CA ARG A 173 -12.15 4.61 -10.51
C ARG A 173 -13.63 4.97 -10.31
N THR A 174 -14.05 5.27 -9.08
CA THR A 174 -15.47 5.50 -8.74
C THR A 174 -15.95 6.92 -9.01
N LEU A 175 -15.08 7.81 -9.48
CA LEU A 175 -15.45 9.16 -9.92
C LEU A 175 -16.06 9.17 -11.33
N PHE A 176 -15.64 8.26 -12.20
CA PHE A 176 -16.17 8.19 -13.55
C PHE A 176 -17.58 7.62 -13.57
N SER A 177 -18.49 8.34 -14.21
CA SER A 177 -19.77 7.77 -14.58
C SER A 177 -19.56 6.74 -15.70
N GLY A 178 -20.34 5.67 -15.73
CA GLY A 178 -20.23 4.63 -16.76
C GLY A 178 -20.65 5.06 -18.18
N ALA A 179 -20.81 6.37 -18.42
CA ALA A 179 -21.28 6.95 -19.67
C ALA A 179 -20.15 7.39 -20.61
N SER A 180 -18.96 7.74 -20.11
CA SER A 180 -17.82 8.12 -20.96
C SER A 180 -16.98 6.92 -21.40
N ALA A 181 -16.63 6.92 -22.69
CA ALA A 181 -15.71 5.96 -23.30
C ALA A 181 -14.23 6.37 -23.20
N ASP A 182 -13.92 7.64 -22.94
CA ASP A 182 -12.54 8.16 -22.86
C ASP A 182 -12.29 8.74 -21.45
N ARG A 183 -11.84 7.85 -20.57
CA ARG A 183 -11.61 8.08 -19.14
C ARG A 183 -10.12 7.95 -18.85
N GLN A 184 -9.50 8.98 -18.25
CA GLN A 184 -8.05 8.98 -18.02
C GLN A 184 -7.68 9.52 -16.63
N PHE A 185 -6.63 8.95 -16.04
CA PHE A 185 -5.97 9.52 -14.87
C PHE A 185 -4.77 10.37 -15.27
N VAL A 186 -4.49 11.40 -14.48
CA VAL A 186 -3.19 12.07 -14.40
C VAL A 186 -2.72 11.95 -12.95
N LEU A 187 -1.67 11.19 -12.69
CA LEU A 187 -1.17 10.85 -11.36
C LEU A 187 0.18 11.53 -11.11
N LEU A 188 0.22 12.50 -10.20
CA LEU A 188 1.46 13.03 -9.65
C LEU A 188 1.85 12.25 -8.38
N SER A 189 3.08 11.74 -8.32
CA SER A 189 3.69 11.16 -7.11
C SER A 189 5.17 11.52 -7.04
N ASP A 190 5.68 11.77 -5.83
CA ASP A 190 7.13 11.89 -5.57
C ASP A 190 7.70 10.68 -4.80
N GLY A 191 6.83 9.87 -4.18
CA GLY A 191 7.17 8.68 -3.43
C GLY A 191 6.52 7.40 -3.96
N GLY A 192 6.98 6.26 -3.45
CA GLY A 192 6.29 4.97 -3.52
C GLY A 192 5.19 4.83 -2.46
N ASP A 193 4.28 3.87 -2.66
CA ASP A 193 3.21 3.60 -1.70
C ASP A 193 3.73 3.00 -0.38
N THR A 194 3.32 3.57 0.76
CA THR A 194 3.74 3.13 2.10
C THR A 194 2.61 2.60 2.98
N VAL A 195 1.34 2.96 2.71
CA VAL A 195 0.21 2.71 3.63
C VAL A 195 -1.10 2.23 2.98
N SER A 196 -1.16 1.98 1.67
CA SER A 196 -2.41 1.50 1.04
C SER A 196 -2.90 0.15 1.57
N ARG A 197 -4.21 -0.06 1.39
CA ARG A 197 -4.92 -1.31 1.64
C ARG A 197 -5.11 -2.10 0.34
N SER A 198 -5.27 -1.41 -0.77
CA SER A 198 -5.09 -1.92 -2.14
C SER A 198 -3.63 -2.26 -2.40
N THR A 199 -3.38 -3.24 -3.26
CA THR A 199 -2.04 -3.59 -3.75
C THR A 199 -1.77 -2.98 -5.13
N LEU A 200 -0.50 -2.98 -5.55
CA LEU A 200 -0.11 -2.64 -6.93
C LEU A 200 -0.93 -3.45 -7.97
N ALA A 201 -1.23 -4.73 -7.70
CA ALA A 201 -2.04 -5.55 -8.61
C ALA A 201 -3.51 -5.11 -8.69
N ASP A 202 -4.08 -4.59 -7.59
CA ASP A 202 -5.44 -4.05 -7.60
C ASP A 202 -5.47 -2.69 -8.34
N ALA A 203 -4.45 -1.85 -8.16
CA ALA A 203 -4.29 -0.58 -8.88
C ALA A 203 -4.05 -0.79 -10.39
N LEU A 204 -3.17 -1.73 -10.78
CA LEU A 204 -2.97 -2.15 -12.16
C LEU A 204 -4.26 -2.68 -12.79
N GLY A 205 -5.09 -3.42 -12.03
CA GLY A 205 -6.42 -3.85 -12.46
C GLY A 205 -7.43 -2.72 -12.71
N VAL A 206 -7.12 -1.48 -12.29
CA VAL A 206 -7.83 -0.27 -12.70
C VAL A 206 -7.12 0.41 -13.88
N SER A 207 -5.79 0.52 -13.83
CA SER A 207 -4.99 1.15 -14.88
C SER A 207 -5.00 0.39 -16.22
N THR A 208 -5.43 -0.88 -16.26
CA THR A 208 -5.73 -1.60 -17.51
C THR A 208 -7.08 -1.22 -18.14
N GLU A 209 -8.03 -0.72 -17.36
CA GLU A 209 -9.33 -0.24 -17.87
C GLU A 209 -9.28 1.27 -18.21
N ILE A 210 -8.58 2.05 -17.39
CA ILE A 210 -8.52 3.52 -17.43
C ILE A 210 -7.08 3.94 -17.68
N ARG A 211 -6.83 4.63 -18.80
CA ARG A 211 -5.48 5.08 -19.16
C ARG A 211 -4.90 5.95 -18.06
N THR A 212 -3.74 5.58 -17.54
CA THR A 212 -3.06 6.28 -16.44
C THR A 212 -1.85 7.00 -17.00
N ASN A 213 -1.87 8.33 -17.03
CA ASN A 213 -0.68 9.13 -17.33
C ASN A 213 -0.03 9.52 -16.00
N VAL A 214 1.27 9.31 -15.86
CA VAL A 214 2.00 9.48 -14.60
C VAL A 214 3.00 10.62 -14.73
N ILE A 215 3.04 11.48 -13.73
CA ILE A 215 4.03 12.53 -13.55
C ILE A 215 4.85 12.13 -12.32
N GLU A 216 6.11 11.75 -12.54
CA GLU A 216 7.02 11.34 -11.48
C GLU A 216 7.89 12.53 -11.09
N LEU A 217 7.78 13.00 -9.84
CA LEU A 217 8.77 13.92 -9.29
C LEU A 217 9.94 13.08 -8.76
N SER A 218 11.12 13.24 -9.37
CA SER A 218 12.30 12.44 -9.02
C SER A 218 12.77 12.74 -7.59
N SER A 219 12.61 11.78 -6.69
CA SER A 219 13.06 11.84 -5.30
C SER A 219 13.81 10.57 -4.90
N SER A 220 14.42 10.54 -3.71
CA SER A 220 14.99 9.32 -3.13
C SER A 220 13.95 8.30 -2.63
N GLU A 221 12.68 8.69 -2.56
CA GLU A 221 11.55 7.85 -2.13
C GLU A 221 10.69 7.37 -3.32
N ALA A 222 10.96 7.89 -4.54
CA ALA A 222 10.24 7.57 -5.76
C ALA A 222 10.38 6.08 -6.15
N ASN A 223 9.28 5.48 -6.60
CA ASN A 223 9.23 4.08 -7.03
C ASN A 223 8.96 3.99 -8.55
N HIS A 224 9.97 4.35 -9.33
CA HIS A 224 9.92 4.39 -10.79
C HIS A 224 9.31 3.13 -11.42
N ASP A 225 9.73 1.94 -10.98
CA ASP A 225 9.23 0.67 -11.51
C ASP A 225 7.71 0.50 -11.33
N ALA A 226 7.16 0.93 -10.19
CA ALA A 226 5.72 0.86 -9.94
C ALA A 226 4.94 1.94 -10.71
N LEU A 227 5.51 3.15 -10.82
CA LEU A 227 4.94 4.26 -11.59
C LEU A 227 4.89 3.94 -13.09
N LEU A 228 5.97 3.36 -13.63
CA LEU A 228 6.07 2.91 -15.02
C LEU A 228 5.12 1.75 -15.34
N GLN A 229 4.93 0.81 -14.40
CA GLN A 229 3.91 -0.25 -14.53
C GLN A 229 2.49 0.32 -14.58
N LEU A 230 2.15 1.29 -13.72
CA LEU A 230 0.84 1.96 -13.75
C LEU A 230 0.62 2.72 -15.07
N ALA A 231 1.64 3.41 -15.58
CA ALA A 231 1.56 4.14 -16.85
C ALA A 231 1.35 3.21 -18.07
N SER A 232 2.16 2.16 -18.16
CA SER A 232 2.16 1.24 -19.31
C SER A 232 0.92 0.35 -19.43
N ALA A 233 0.17 0.14 -18.34
CA ALA A 233 -0.96 -0.79 -18.24
C ALA A 233 -2.09 -0.61 -19.29
N ASN A 234 -2.31 0.60 -19.79
CA ASN A 234 -3.29 0.92 -20.86
C ASN A 234 -2.78 2.06 -21.76
N SER A 235 -1.52 1.93 -22.19
CA SER A 235 -0.84 2.86 -23.11
C SER A 235 -0.95 4.33 -22.65
N GLY A 236 -0.71 4.58 -21.36
CA GLY A 236 -0.47 5.93 -20.82
C GLY A 236 1.01 6.30 -20.93
N SER A 237 1.32 7.57 -20.63
CA SER A 237 2.69 8.08 -20.60
C SER A 237 3.24 8.19 -19.17
N LEU A 238 4.56 8.14 -19.02
CA LEU A 238 5.26 8.58 -17.82
C LEU A 238 6.13 9.79 -18.19
N ALA A 239 5.93 10.92 -17.49
CA ALA A 239 6.68 12.15 -17.66
C ALA A 239 7.46 12.45 -16.36
N ALA A 240 8.78 12.26 -16.40
CA ALA A 240 9.63 12.50 -15.24
C ALA A 240 10.01 13.99 -15.11
N ALA A 241 9.84 14.55 -13.92
CA ALA A 241 10.33 15.86 -13.53
C ALA A 241 11.51 15.69 -12.58
N THR A 242 12.71 16.08 -13.01
CA THR A 242 13.95 15.93 -12.23
C THR A 242 14.03 16.86 -11.01
N ASP A 243 13.21 17.92 -10.99
CA ASP A 243 13.07 18.87 -9.89
C ASP A 243 11.65 19.49 -9.91
N PRO A 244 11.26 20.25 -8.86
CA PRO A 244 9.96 20.93 -8.82
C PRO A 244 9.72 21.95 -9.95
N ALA A 245 10.75 22.53 -10.57
CA ALA A 245 10.57 23.46 -11.68
C ALA A 245 10.19 22.74 -12.98
N ALA A 246 10.74 21.54 -13.21
CA ALA A 246 10.42 20.68 -14.34
C ALA A 246 8.97 20.17 -14.35
N LEU A 247 8.26 20.16 -13.20
CA LEU A 247 6.86 19.73 -13.09
C LEU A 247 5.94 20.42 -14.10
N ASN A 248 6.12 21.72 -14.36
CA ASN A 248 5.30 22.43 -15.34
C ASN A 248 5.52 21.92 -16.77
N GLY A 249 6.73 21.48 -17.12
CA GLY A 249 7.03 20.83 -18.39
C GLY A 249 6.31 19.48 -18.51
N ALA A 250 6.44 18.62 -17.50
CA ALA A 250 5.79 17.31 -17.47
C ALA A 250 4.25 17.40 -17.54
N TYR A 251 3.64 18.32 -16.78
CA TYR A 251 2.20 18.59 -16.87
C TYR A 251 1.77 19.05 -18.26
N MET A 252 2.52 19.95 -18.90
CA MET A 252 2.20 20.43 -20.26
C MET A 252 2.41 19.36 -21.34
N GLN A 253 3.39 18.46 -21.18
CA GLN A 253 3.56 17.30 -22.04
C GLN A 253 2.33 16.38 -21.99
N VAL A 254 1.83 16.08 -20.78
CA VAL A 254 0.61 15.29 -20.60
C VAL A 254 -0.62 16.03 -21.17
N ALA A 255 -0.77 17.33 -20.92
CA ALA A 255 -1.87 18.13 -21.49
C ALA A 255 -1.90 18.07 -23.03
N ASN A 256 -0.75 18.24 -23.68
CA ASN A 256 -0.63 18.18 -25.13
C ASN A 256 -1.07 16.81 -25.68
N SER A 257 -0.76 15.71 -24.96
CA SER A 257 -1.14 14.35 -25.33
C SER A 257 -2.64 14.01 -25.15
N LEU A 258 -3.35 14.79 -24.33
CA LEU A 258 -4.80 14.63 -24.12
C LEU A 258 -5.64 15.33 -25.20
N VAL A 259 -5.15 16.46 -25.72
CA VAL A 259 -5.95 17.38 -26.57
C VAL A 259 -5.77 17.10 -28.06
N ASN A 260 -4.54 16.95 -28.55
CA ASN A 260 -4.25 16.84 -29.97
C ASN A 260 -4.16 15.38 -30.46
N ARG A 261 -5.21 14.61 -30.18
CA ARG A 261 -5.29 13.17 -30.51
C ARG A 261 -5.91 12.93 -31.89
N TYR A 262 -5.24 12.08 -32.64
CA TYR A 262 -5.63 11.65 -33.98
C TYR A 262 -5.75 10.13 -34.02
N ARG A 263 -6.68 9.63 -34.83
CA ARG A 263 -6.97 8.21 -35.01
C ARG A 263 -6.91 7.84 -36.49
N LEU A 264 -6.10 6.83 -36.81
CA LEU A 264 -5.95 6.25 -38.13
C LEU A 264 -6.68 4.92 -38.19
N LEU A 265 -7.70 4.81 -39.03
CA LEU A 265 -8.40 3.55 -39.29
C LEU A 265 -7.96 3.01 -40.66
N PHE A 266 -7.54 1.76 -40.71
CA PHE A 266 -7.11 1.10 -41.95
C PHE A 266 -7.41 -0.40 -41.94
N GLN A 267 -7.46 -1.00 -43.12
CA GLN A 267 -7.59 -2.45 -43.28
C GLN A 267 -6.20 -3.08 -43.32
N ALA A 268 -5.85 -3.88 -42.30
CA ALA A 268 -4.57 -4.56 -42.20
C ALA A 268 -4.52 -5.76 -43.15
N THR A 269 -3.51 -5.82 -44.02
CA THR A 269 -3.32 -6.92 -44.99
C THR A 269 -2.77 -8.21 -44.37
N SER A 270 -2.39 -8.17 -43.09
CA SER A 270 -1.92 -9.29 -42.28
C SER A 270 -2.38 -9.05 -40.83
N PRO A 271 -2.77 -10.08 -40.06
CA PRO A 271 -3.06 -9.93 -38.63
C PRO A 271 -1.80 -9.62 -37.80
N ASN A 272 -0.61 -9.97 -38.31
CA ASN A 272 0.68 -9.65 -37.72
C ASN A 272 1.60 -9.03 -38.80
N PRO A 273 1.54 -7.71 -39.05
CA PRO A 273 2.61 -7.00 -39.73
C PRO A 273 3.74 -6.77 -38.74
N THR A 274 4.99 -7.03 -39.14
CA THR A 274 6.15 -6.91 -38.24
C THR A 274 6.40 -5.49 -37.77
N GLN A 275 6.17 -4.48 -38.63
CA GLN A 275 6.41 -3.07 -38.32
C GLN A 275 5.37 -2.18 -38.99
N TYR A 276 4.91 -1.16 -38.25
CA TYR A 276 4.26 0.03 -38.78
C TYR A 276 5.24 1.21 -38.72
N ALA A 277 5.29 2.01 -39.79
CA ALA A 277 5.96 3.31 -39.77
C ALA A 277 4.96 4.40 -40.16
N LEU A 278 4.82 5.39 -39.29
CA LEU A 278 3.94 6.54 -39.43
C LEU A 278 4.80 7.78 -39.72
N ARG A 279 4.64 8.37 -40.90
CA ARG A 279 5.27 9.64 -41.27
C ARG A 279 4.27 10.77 -41.08
N VAL A 280 4.66 11.81 -40.34
CA VAL A 280 3.85 13.02 -40.11
C VAL A 280 4.64 14.24 -40.56
N ALA A 281 4.02 15.08 -41.39
CA ALA A 281 4.59 16.36 -41.79
C ALA A 281 4.58 17.35 -40.61
N THR A 282 5.74 17.97 -40.32
CA THR A 282 5.86 19.03 -39.32
C THR A 282 6.51 20.27 -39.93
N THR A 283 6.40 21.41 -39.26
CA THR A 283 7.05 22.68 -39.60
C THR A 283 8.57 22.55 -39.73
N ASP A 284 9.15 21.58 -39.01
CA ASP A 284 10.60 21.37 -38.91
C ASP A 284 11.10 20.32 -39.94
N GLY A 285 10.16 19.68 -40.66
CA GLY A 285 10.39 18.57 -41.58
C GLY A 285 9.48 17.35 -41.29
N PRO A 286 9.43 16.34 -42.16
CA PRO A 286 8.65 15.13 -41.91
C PRO A 286 9.33 14.25 -40.85
N VAL A 287 8.59 13.91 -39.79
CA VAL A 287 9.03 12.99 -38.72
C VAL A 287 8.50 11.59 -39.03
N GLU A 288 9.35 10.57 -38.89
CA GLU A 288 8.99 9.16 -39.09
C GLU A 288 9.07 8.40 -37.75
N LEU A 289 7.94 7.80 -37.35
CA LEU A 289 7.77 7.06 -36.11
C LEU A 289 7.51 5.59 -36.43
N SER A 290 8.42 4.70 -36.00
CA SER A 290 8.26 3.25 -36.16
C SER A 290 7.76 2.62 -34.88
N ALA A 291 6.79 1.70 -35.00
CA ALA A 291 6.26 0.91 -33.89
C ALA A 291 6.06 -0.55 -34.31
N ASP A 292 6.60 -1.47 -33.50
CA ASP A 292 6.41 -2.90 -33.67
C ASP A 292 5.03 -3.31 -33.13
N ALA A 293 4.30 -4.14 -33.88
CA ALA A 293 2.96 -4.58 -33.49
C ALA A 293 3.04 -5.61 -32.35
N THR A 294 2.63 -5.22 -31.14
CA THR A 294 2.52 -6.16 -30.01
C THR A 294 1.35 -7.14 -30.27
N PRO A 295 1.58 -8.47 -30.26
CA PRO A 295 0.53 -9.43 -30.59
C PRO A 295 -0.54 -9.49 -29.48
N PRO A 296 -1.83 -9.69 -29.83
CA PRO A 296 -2.90 -9.82 -28.84
C PRO A 296 -2.75 -11.12 -28.02
N PRO A 297 -3.20 -11.14 -26.75
CA PRO A 297 -3.18 -12.35 -25.93
C PRO A 297 -4.12 -13.42 -26.52
N THR A 298 -3.55 -14.51 -27.03
CA THR A 298 -4.31 -15.59 -27.67
C THR A 298 -4.91 -16.55 -26.65
N THR A 299 -6.21 -16.38 -26.36
CA THR A 299 -6.99 -17.34 -25.55
C THR A 299 -8.26 -17.75 -26.32
N PRO A 300 -8.33 -18.97 -26.88
CA PRO A 300 -9.56 -19.50 -27.47
C PRO A 300 -10.61 -19.87 -26.40
N PRO A 301 -11.92 -19.92 -26.74
CA PRO A 301 -12.95 -20.48 -25.87
C PRO A 301 -12.86 -22.02 -25.77
N ASP A 302 -13.50 -22.59 -24.74
CA ASP A 302 -13.42 -24.01 -24.37
C ASP A 302 -13.84 -25.00 -25.46
N THR A 303 -13.19 -26.18 -25.49
CA THR A 303 -13.85 -27.51 -25.46
C THR A 303 -12.86 -28.68 -25.25
N ALA A 304 -13.17 -29.52 -24.27
CA ALA A 304 -12.83 -30.94 -24.06
C ALA A 304 -11.50 -31.58 -24.57
N ALA A 305 -10.76 -32.14 -23.59
CA ALA A 305 -10.17 -33.49 -23.55
C ALA A 305 -9.32 -34.05 -24.73
N ALA A 306 -8.04 -34.33 -24.44
CA ALA A 306 -7.41 -35.63 -24.72
C ALA A 306 -6.13 -35.87 -23.90
N THR A 307 -5.87 -37.11 -23.51
CA THR A 307 -4.59 -37.57 -22.95
C THR A 307 -3.63 -37.98 -24.08
N THR A 308 -2.39 -37.48 -24.08
CA THR A 308 -1.28 -38.12 -24.83
C THR A 308 0.00 -38.11 -24.00
N THR A 309 0.49 -39.30 -23.66
CA THR A 309 1.83 -39.52 -23.12
C THR A 309 2.85 -39.52 -24.25
N THR A 310 3.95 -38.79 -24.10
CA THR A 310 5.13 -38.95 -24.98
C THR A 310 6.33 -39.40 -24.16
N VAL A 311 6.68 -40.68 -24.30
CA VAL A 311 7.96 -41.22 -23.84
C VAL A 311 9.02 -40.93 -24.90
N LEU A 312 10.21 -40.53 -24.47
CA LEU A 312 11.41 -40.73 -25.28
C LEU A 312 12.53 -41.26 -24.36
N GLY A 313 12.99 -42.47 -24.64
CA GLY A 313 14.10 -43.09 -23.94
C GLY A 313 15.23 -43.42 -24.91
N THR A 314 16.45 -43.53 -24.39
CA THR A 314 17.60 -44.06 -25.13
C THR A 314 18.22 -45.23 -24.37
N THR A 315 18.40 -46.31 -25.11
CA THR A 315 19.09 -47.58 -24.80
C THR A 315 20.61 -47.36 -24.82
N THR A 316 21.50 -48.15 -24.18
CA THR A 316 21.37 -49.43 -23.43
C THR A 316 22.63 -49.66 -22.54
N THR A 317 22.59 -50.71 -21.69
CA THR A 317 23.67 -51.63 -21.22
C THR A 317 25.14 -51.26 -21.54
N GLU A 318 26.13 -51.39 -20.63
CA GLU A 318 26.45 -52.62 -19.88
C GLU A 318 27.06 -52.42 -18.47
N SER A 319 27.05 -53.49 -17.68
CA SER A 319 27.76 -53.63 -16.40
C SER A 319 28.93 -54.61 -16.56
N GLY A 320 30.14 -54.21 -16.14
CA GLY A 320 31.34 -55.05 -16.17
C GLY A 320 32.14 -54.92 -14.87
N THR A 321 32.58 -56.04 -14.29
CA THR A 321 33.03 -56.12 -12.90
C THR A 321 34.54 -56.41 -12.75
N ALA A 322 35.13 -55.80 -11.71
CA ALA A 322 36.22 -56.33 -10.88
C ALA A 322 37.72 -56.17 -11.27
N THR A 323 38.51 -55.99 -10.19
CA THR A 323 39.88 -56.52 -9.95
C THR A 323 41.10 -55.62 -10.20
N SER A 324 41.75 -55.20 -9.09
CA SER A 324 43.20 -54.89 -8.93
C SER A 324 43.80 -53.72 -9.73
N THR A 325 44.90 -53.05 -9.34
CA THR A 325 45.73 -52.94 -8.11
C THR A 325 46.20 -51.45 -8.04
N VAL A 326 46.85 -50.87 -7.04
CA VAL A 326 48.20 -51.08 -6.46
C VAL A 326 48.33 -50.19 -5.20
N ASN A 327 49.22 -50.51 -4.26
CA ASN A 327 49.52 -49.70 -3.06
C ASN A 327 50.22 -48.36 -3.36
N THR A 328 49.90 -47.31 -2.60
CA THR A 328 50.89 -46.64 -1.72
C THR A 328 50.21 -45.80 -0.63
N THR A 329 50.65 -45.97 0.61
CA THR A 329 50.53 -44.94 1.66
C THR A 329 51.76 -44.01 1.57
N PRO A 330 51.73 -42.85 2.25
CA PRO A 330 52.49 -42.81 3.49
C PRO A 330 51.91 -41.96 4.63
N ILE A 331 52.07 -42.50 5.85
CA ILE A 331 52.48 -41.81 7.10
C ILE A 331 51.52 -40.79 7.75
N ILE A 332 51.31 -40.99 9.05
CA ILE A 332 50.62 -40.11 9.99
C ILE A 332 51.60 -39.07 10.55
N THR A 333 51.17 -37.80 10.68
CA THR A 333 51.76 -36.86 11.64
C THR A 333 50.69 -36.00 12.30
N THR A 334 50.39 -36.32 13.56
CA THR A 334 49.60 -35.47 14.47
C THR A 334 50.42 -34.25 14.89
N PRO A 335 49.77 -33.10 15.17
CA PRO A 335 50.14 -32.40 16.41
C PRO A 335 48.95 -31.86 17.23
N ALA A 336 49.18 -31.84 18.55
CA ALA A 336 48.68 -30.90 19.56
C ALA A 336 47.24 -30.35 19.45
N ASN A 337 46.37 -30.84 20.35
CA ASN A 337 45.19 -30.13 20.82
C ASN A 337 45.57 -29.15 21.96
N PRO A 338 45.34 -27.83 21.86
CA PRO A 338 45.34 -26.93 23.01
C PRO A 338 43.99 -26.97 23.73
N SER A 339 44.00 -27.27 25.03
CA SER A 339 42.82 -27.26 25.89
C SER A 339 42.28 -25.84 26.14
N GLY A 340 41.00 -25.72 26.55
CA GLY A 340 40.55 -24.50 27.25
C GLY A 340 39.18 -23.89 26.92
N ALA A 341 38.17 -24.66 26.51
CA ALA A 341 36.80 -24.13 26.43
C ALA A 341 35.75 -25.18 26.86
N THR A 342 35.41 -25.21 28.16
CA THR A 342 34.27 -25.95 28.69
C THR A 342 32.96 -25.23 28.36
N GLY A 343 32.58 -25.23 27.10
CA GLY A 343 31.26 -24.83 26.64
C GLY A 343 30.22 -25.88 27.04
N GLU A 344 29.84 -25.91 28.31
CA GLU A 344 28.66 -26.66 28.75
C GLU A 344 27.45 -26.15 27.97
N SER A 345 26.82 -27.02 27.19
CA SER A 345 25.53 -26.68 26.59
C SER A 345 24.51 -26.54 27.72
N PRO A 346 23.80 -25.39 27.82
CA PRO A 346 22.90 -25.15 28.94
C PRO A 346 21.83 -26.26 28.96
N PRO A 347 21.69 -27.00 30.08
CA PRO A 347 20.84 -28.18 30.12
C PRO A 347 19.39 -27.83 29.76
N ALA A 348 18.72 -28.70 29.00
CA ALA A 348 17.46 -28.39 28.31
C ALA A 348 16.34 -27.86 29.22
N TRP A 349 16.36 -28.17 30.52
CA TRP A 349 15.42 -27.63 31.50
C TRP A 349 15.54 -26.11 31.67
N LEU A 350 16.71 -25.48 31.45
CA LEU A 350 16.88 -24.02 31.48
C LEU A 350 16.13 -23.33 30.33
N LEU A 351 16.14 -23.94 29.13
CA LEU A 351 15.38 -23.43 27.98
C LEU A 351 13.87 -23.56 28.22
N LEU A 352 13.44 -24.68 28.80
CA LEU A 352 12.04 -24.90 29.15
C LEU A 352 11.57 -23.96 30.28
N SER A 353 12.37 -23.78 31.34
CA SER A 353 12.06 -22.83 32.41
C SER A 353 12.11 -21.38 31.94
N GLY A 354 13.01 -21.04 31.02
CA GLY A 354 13.06 -19.73 30.36
C GLY A 354 11.78 -19.45 29.57
N ALA A 355 11.31 -20.41 28.77
CA ALA A 355 10.03 -20.30 28.07
C ALA A 355 8.85 -20.14 29.05
N CYS A 356 8.82 -20.91 30.14
CA CYS A 356 7.80 -20.76 31.19
C CYS A 356 7.88 -19.42 31.93
N ALA A 357 9.07 -18.86 32.18
CA ALA A 357 9.24 -17.55 32.81
C ALA A 357 8.85 -16.39 31.88
N VAL A 358 9.14 -16.50 30.58
CA VAL A 358 8.64 -15.56 29.55
C VAL A 358 7.11 -15.65 29.43
N PHE A 359 6.54 -16.86 29.41
CA PHE A 359 5.09 -17.05 29.40
C PHE A 359 4.42 -16.47 30.67
N ALA A 360 4.98 -16.76 31.85
CA ALA A 360 4.48 -16.24 33.13
C ALA A 360 4.57 -14.71 33.22
N SER A 361 5.68 -14.09 32.79
CA SER A 361 5.81 -12.63 32.76
C SER A 361 4.86 -11.98 31.75
N LEU A 362 4.64 -12.59 30.58
CA LEU A 362 3.66 -12.15 29.59
C LEU A 362 2.22 -12.26 30.13
N VAL A 363 1.89 -13.33 30.87
CA VAL A 363 0.61 -13.47 31.58
C VAL A 363 0.46 -12.47 32.73
N ILE A 364 1.53 -12.16 33.46
CA ILE A 364 1.52 -11.13 34.52
C ILE A 364 1.31 -9.73 33.92
N VAL A 365 2.00 -9.38 32.82
CA VAL A 365 1.78 -8.13 32.08
C VAL A 365 0.35 -8.07 31.53
N ALA A 366 -0.17 -9.15 30.95
CA ALA A 366 -1.55 -9.24 30.50
C ALA A 366 -2.56 -9.08 31.65
N LYS A 367 -2.28 -9.60 32.85
CA LYS A 367 -3.07 -9.33 34.06
C LYS A 367 -2.96 -7.87 34.49
N LEU A 368 -1.77 -7.27 34.54
CA LEU A 368 -1.58 -5.87 34.93
C LEU A 368 -2.30 -4.90 33.97
N MET A 369 -2.19 -5.12 32.66
CA MET A 369 -2.88 -4.32 31.64
C MET A 369 -4.40 -4.56 31.64
N SER A 370 -4.87 -5.77 31.99
CA SER A 370 -6.31 -6.06 32.10
C SER A 370 -6.94 -5.73 33.46
N THR A 371 -6.16 -5.50 34.52
CA THR A 371 -6.62 -4.82 35.75
C THR A 371 -6.63 -3.31 35.60
N ALA A 372 -5.90 -2.74 34.63
CA ALA A 372 -6.03 -1.35 34.19
C ALA A 372 -7.35 -1.04 33.43
N ARG A 373 -8.44 -1.78 33.73
CA ARG A 373 -9.85 -1.43 33.39
C ARG A 373 -10.31 -0.22 34.22
N PHE A 374 -9.64 0.91 34.05
CA PHE A 374 -10.01 2.18 34.68
C PHE A 374 -11.29 2.74 34.04
N ASN A 375 -12.44 2.28 34.54
CA ASN A 375 -13.74 2.81 34.14
C ASN A 375 -13.78 4.34 34.42
N PRO A 376 -13.88 5.20 33.38
CA PRO A 376 -13.85 6.64 33.56
C PRO A 376 -15.03 7.16 34.38
N GLN A 377 -16.17 6.47 34.37
CA GLN A 377 -17.35 6.82 35.18
C GLN A 377 -17.08 6.75 36.70
N ARG A 378 -16.00 6.08 37.14
CA ARG A 378 -15.61 6.05 38.55
C ARG A 378 -14.87 7.33 39.00
N ARG A 379 -14.38 8.17 38.08
CA ARG A 379 -13.73 9.46 38.42
C ARG A 379 -14.72 10.44 39.08
N SER A 380 -15.91 10.63 38.52
CA SER A 380 -16.90 11.59 39.04
C SER A 380 -17.39 11.23 40.46
N ARG A 381 -17.53 9.93 40.77
CA ARG A 381 -17.91 9.45 42.11
C ARG A 381 -16.77 9.35 43.13
N LEU A 382 -15.52 9.53 42.71
CA LEU A 382 -14.35 9.61 43.59
C LEU A 382 -13.89 11.05 43.83
N ALA A 383 -14.06 11.94 42.86
CA ALA A 383 -13.83 13.38 43.02
C ALA A 383 -14.78 14.01 44.07
N SER A 384 -16.03 13.53 44.16
CA SER A 384 -17.02 14.02 45.12
C SER A 384 -16.89 13.42 46.54
N LYS A 385 -15.98 12.46 46.78
CA LYS A 385 -15.78 11.84 48.10
C LYS A 385 -14.36 12.05 48.60
N GLY A 386 -14.06 13.30 48.95
CA GLY A 386 -12.74 13.76 49.36
C GLY A 386 -12.16 12.98 50.53
N THR A 387 -11.03 12.30 50.29
CA THR A 387 -10.21 11.63 51.31
C THR A 387 -8.77 12.14 51.16
N ARG A 388 -8.05 12.36 52.28
CA ARG A 388 -6.73 13.06 52.32
C ARG A 388 -5.54 12.24 51.77
N VAL A 389 -5.72 11.59 50.63
CA VAL A 389 -4.75 10.70 49.96
C VAL A 389 -4.72 11.08 48.47
N THR A 390 -3.65 11.63 47.87
CA THR A 390 -2.27 11.85 48.34
C THR A 390 -1.57 12.95 47.50
N LYS A 391 -1.21 14.09 48.09
CA LYS A 391 -0.39 15.13 47.38
C LYS A 391 0.97 14.58 46.92
N SER A 392 1.56 13.65 47.66
CA SER A 392 2.86 13.04 47.29
C SER A 392 2.76 12.15 46.04
N ALA A 393 1.69 11.36 45.89
CA ALA A 393 1.47 10.55 44.70
C ALA A 393 1.08 11.40 43.47
N GLU A 394 0.42 12.53 43.69
CA GLU A 394 0.12 13.53 42.66
C GLU A 394 1.41 14.19 42.14
N ASN A 395 2.29 14.64 43.04
CA ASN A 395 3.62 15.16 42.70
C ASN A 395 4.51 14.11 42.01
N LEU A 396 4.48 12.86 42.46
CA LEU A 396 5.22 11.75 41.83
C LEU A 396 4.69 11.47 40.42
N ARG A 397 3.36 11.43 40.22
CA ARG A 397 2.74 11.31 38.89
C ARG A 397 3.13 12.47 37.98
N ALA A 398 3.10 13.71 38.48
CA ALA A 398 3.49 14.88 37.70
C ALA A 398 4.95 14.80 37.19
N ARG A 399 5.89 14.42 38.06
CA ARG A 399 7.29 14.18 37.69
C ARG A 399 7.45 13.04 36.67
N LEU A 400 6.75 11.94 36.87
CA LEU A 400 6.75 10.81 35.92
C LEU A 400 6.18 11.22 34.57
N THR A 401 5.08 11.97 34.50
CA THR A 401 4.54 12.48 33.22
C THR A 401 5.51 13.42 32.51
N GLY A 402 6.25 14.27 33.23
CA GLY A 402 7.28 15.12 32.64
C GLY A 402 8.40 14.33 31.97
N LEU A 403 8.94 13.31 32.66
CA LEU A 403 9.96 12.42 32.08
C LEU A 403 9.42 11.62 30.88
N GLY A 404 8.17 11.15 30.96
CA GLY A 404 7.50 10.44 29.87
C GLY A 404 7.27 11.31 28.63
N ASP A 405 6.97 12.61 28.83
CA ASP A 405 6.80 13.56 27.74
C ASP A 405 8.15 13.98 27.11
N GLN A 406 9.22 14.20 27.89
CA GLN A 406 10.58 14.44 27.37
C GLN A 406 11.08 13.27 26.50
N LEU A 407 10.84 12.02 26.91
CA LEU A 407 11.16 10.84 26.10
C LEU A 407 10.30 10.70 24.83
N LEU A 408 9.22 11.48 24.70
CA LEU A 408 8.31 11.51 23.56
C LEU A 408 8.52 12.70 22.61
N GLU A 409 9.46 13.62 22.88
CA GLU A 409 9.66 14.85 22.09
C GLU A 409 10.20 14.65 20.66
N ARG A 410 10.47 13.41 20.23
CA ARG A 410 10.64 13.06 18.80
C ARG A 410 9.29 13.04 18.06
N GLY A 411 8.68 14.22 17.95
CA GLY A 411 7.62 14.64 17.03
C GLY A 411 6.51 13.61 16.76
N HIS A 412 6.70 12.83 15.68
CA HIS A 412 5.70 11.93 15.11
C HIS A 412 5.23 10.83 16.07
N ARG A 413 6.12 10.29 16.94
CA ARG A 413 5.77 9.14 17.81
C ARG A 413 4.73 9.49 18.88
N ARG A 414 4.70 10.75 19.36
CA ARG A 414 3.75 11.19 20.40
C ARG A 414 2.31 11.24 19.89
N ARG A 415 2.09 11.68 18.63
CA ARG A 415 0.77 11.70 17.98
C ARG A 415 0.24 10.29 17.71
N GLY A 416 1.05 9.42 17.10
CA GLY A 416 0.65 8.04 16.83
C GLY A 416 0.30 7.24 18.11
N LEU A 417 1.05 7.42 19.20
CA LEU A 417 0.72 6.81 20.48
C LEU A 417 -0.53 7.40 21.14
N ALA A 418 -0.77 8.71 21.03
CA ALA A 418 -2.00 9.33 21.52
C ALA A 418 -3.24 8.76 20.80
N LEU A 419 -3.21 8.71 19.47
CA LEU A 419 -4.30 8.15 18.65
C LEU A 419 -4.52 6.65 18.92
N ALA A 420 -3.45 5.88 19.18
CA ALA A 420 -3.55 4.47 19.57
C ALA A 420 -4.19 4.28 20.96
N LEU A 421 -3.89 5.14 21.94
CA LEU A 421 -4.49 5.11 23.28
C LEU A 421 -5.96 5.55 23.26
N GLU A 422 -6.27 6.60 22.49
CA GLU A 422 -7.62 7.12 22.29
C GLU A 422 -8.52 6.10 21.60
N THR A 423 -8.08 5.50 20.47
CA THR A 423 -8.85 4.46 19.76
C THR A 423 -9.01 3.19 20.59
N SER A 424 -8.02 2.77 21.38
CA SER A 424 -8.13 1.60 22.27
C SER A 424 -8.94 1.85 23.55
N ALA A 425 -9.41 3.09 23.79
CA ALA A 425 -10.10 3.54 24.99
C ALA A 425 -9.30 3.32 26.30
N VAL A 426 -7.97 3.34 26.22
CA VAL A 426 -7.10 3.21 27.39
C VAL A 426 -6.94 4.58 28.06
N ALA A 427 -7.47 4.72 29.28
CA ALA A 427 -7.55 6.00 30.01
C ALA A 427 -6.21 6.48 30.63
N LEU A 428 -5.09 6.24 29.94
CA LEU A 428 -3.73 6.66 30.30
C LEU A 428 -3.26 7.77 29.34
N ARG A 429 -2.52 8.75 29.86
CA ARG A 429 -1.81 9.74 29.04
C ARG A 429 -0.64 9.05 28.29
N PRO A 430 -0.19 9.57 27.13
CA PRO A 430 0.95 9.02 26.41
C PRO A 430 2.22 8.87 27.27
N GLY A 431 2.56 9.89 28.07
CA GLY A 431 3.67 9.82 29.01
C GLY A 431 3.48 8.78 30.13
N GLU A 432 2.25 8.60 30.65
CA GLU A 432 1.95 7.57 31.66
C GLU A 432 2.13 6.16 31.08
N PHE A 433 1.66 5.93 29.84
CA PHE A 433 1.81 4.65 29.14
C PHE A 433 3.28 4.33 28.81
N VAL A 434 4.06 5.33 28.39
CA VAL A 434 5.50 5.17 28.12
C VAL A 434 6.27 4.88 29.41
N VAL A 435 6.06 5.64 30.48
CA VAL A 435 6.73 5.38 31.77
C VAL A 435 6.38 4.00 32.33
N LEU A 436 5.11 3.60 32.24
CA LEU A 436 4.69 2.27 32.70
C LEU A 436 5.32 1.15 31.87
N ASN A 437 5.45 1.32 30.55
CA ASN A 437 6.17 0.39 29.67
C ASN A 437 7.68 0.32 29.95
N VAL A 438 8.35 1.47 30.10
CA VAL A 438 9.79 1.51 30.37
C VAL A 438 10.08 0.91 31.75
N GLY A 439 9.22 1.18 32.75
CA GLY A 439 9.30 0.56 34.08
C GLY A 439 9.15 -0.96 34.04
N THR A 440 8.12 -1.49 33.38
CA THR A 440 7.96 -2.95 33.26
C THR A 440 9.03 -3.60 32.37
N ALA A 441 9.49 -2.93 31.31
CA ALA A 441 10.59 -3.40 30.48
C ALA A 441 11.89 -3.50 31.27
N ALA A 442 12.23 -2.51 32.10
CA ALA A 442 13.40 -2.55 32.98
C ALA A 442 13.32 -3.69 34.01
N ILE A 443 12.15 -3.87 34.64
CA ILE A 443 11.93 -4.95 35.62
C ILE A 443 12.04 -6.34 34.96
N VAL A 444 11.44 -6.53 33.78
CA VAL A 444 11.48 -7.81 33.04
C VAL A 444 12.88 -8.08 32.46
N ALA A 445 13.57 -7.06 31.97
CA ALA A 445 14.96 -7.18 31.52
C ALA A 445 15.90 -7.55 32.67
N PHE A 446 15.76 -6.93 33.85
CA PHE A 446 16.55 -7.27 35.04
C PHE A 446 16.25 -8.69 35.54
N ALA A 447 14.98 -9.10 35.53
CA ALA A 447 14.59 -10.47 35.89
C ALA A 447 15.18 -11.50 34.92
N LEU A 448 15.08 -11.29 33.61
CA LEU A 448 15.63 -12.23 32.61
C LEU A 448 17.16 -12.22 32.56
N TYR A 449 17.81 -11.09 32.89
CA TYR A 449 19.26 -10.99 33.07
C TYR A 449 19.76 -11.96 34.14
N ALA A 450 19.07 -12.06 35.28
CA ALA A 450 19.45 -12.96 36.37
C ALA A 450 19.39 -14.46 36.00
N PHE A 451 18.63 -14.84 34.96
CA PHE A 451 18.50 -16.23 34.49
C PHE A 451 19.30 -16.55 33.22
N SER A 452 19.59 -15.55 32.38
CA SER A 452 20.15 -15.77 31.04
C SER A 452 21.12 -14.67 30.56
N GLY A 453 21.65 -13.90 31.51
CA GLY A 453 22.70 -12.91 31.26
C GLY A 453 22.29 -11.80 30.29
N PRO A 454 23.23 -11.18 29.55
CA PRO A 454 22.95 -10.03 28.69
C PRO A 454 21.95 -10.33 27.56
N VAL A 455 21.86 -11.59 27.11
CA VAL A 455 20.85 -12.02 26.13
C VAL A 455 19.44 -11.92 26.71
N GLY A 456 19.25 -12.36 27.96
CA GLY A 456 17.99 -12.22 28.69
C GLY A 456 17.54 -10.77 28.86
N ALA A 457 18.48 -9.87 29.17
CA ALA A 457 18.20 -8.44 29.29
C ALA A 457 17.66 -7.86 27.97
N LEU A 458 18.32 -8.15 26.84
CA LEU A 458 17.90 -7.70 25.51
C LEU A 458 16.52 -8.25 25.12
N VAL A 459 16.27 -9.54 25.35
CA VAL A 459 14.96 -10.17 25.09
C VAL A 459 13.86 -9.51 25.93
N GLY A 460 14.09 -9.30 27.23
CA GLY A 460 13.12 -8.65 28.11
C GLY A 460 12.81 -7.19 27.71
N ALA A 461 13.85 -6.43 27.37
CA ALA A 461 13.73 -5.04 26.93
C ALA A 461 12.99 -4.89 25.59
N ALA A 462 13.12 -5.86 24.67
CA ALA A 462 12.40 -5.87 23.39
C ALA A 462 10.96 -6.43 23.51
N LEU A 463 10.75 -7.47 24.32
CA LEU A 463 9.50 -8.21 24.38
C LEU A 463 8.36 -7.42 25.03
N VAL A 464 8.64 -6.64 26.09
CA VAL A 464 7.61 -5.83 26.77
C VAL A 464 6.98 -4.76 25.85
N PRO A 465 7.73 -3.85 25.20
CA PRO A 465 7.14 -2.85 24.31
C PRO A 465 6.49 -3.47 23.05
N LEU A 466 6.97 -4.63 22.59
CA LEU A 466 6.34 -5.37 21.50
C LEU A 466 4.98 -5.95 21.92
N ALA A 467 4.92 -6.59 23.10
CA ALA A 467 3.68 -7.10 23.68
C ALA A 467 2.66 -5.99 23.96
N ALA A 468 3.11 -4.82 24.44
CA ALA A 468 2.24 -3.67 24.68
C ALA A 468 1.69 -3.06 23.39
N ARG A 469 2.49 -2.99 22.31
CA ARG A 469 2.03 -2.60 20.96
C ARG A 469 0.99 -3.58 20.42
N PHE A 470 1.25 -4.89 20.54
CA PHE A 470 0.30 -5.93 20.12
C PHE A 470 -1.00 -5.88 20.93
N TYR A 471 -0.92 -5.64 22.25
CA TYR A 471 -2.07 -5.45 23.12
C TYR A 471 -2.92 -4.25 22.70
N LEU A 472 -2.31 -3.08 22.44
CA LEU A 472 -3.02 -1.91 21.93
C LEU A 472 -3.73 -2.19 20.60
N LYS A 473 -3.01 -2.77 19.61
CA LYS A 473 -3.60 -3.11 18.30
C LYS A 473 -4.79 -4.07 18.45
N SER A 474 -4.62 -5.15 19.22
CA SER A 474 -5.66 -6.13 19.50
C SER A 474 -6.88 -5.51 20.21
N ARG A 475 -6.64 -4.56 21.14
CA ARG A 475 -7.71 -3.85 21.86
C ARG A 475 -8.48 -2.89 20.94
N THR A 476 -7.79 -2.13 20.08
CA THR A 476 -8.43 -1.28 19.07
C THR A 476 -9.22 -2.11 18.07
N GLU A 477 -8.67 -3.20 17.53
CA GLU A 477 -9.40 -4.13 16.67
C GLU A 477 -10.63 -4.73 17.35
N SER A 478 -10.53 -5.13 18.61
CA SER A 478 -11.65 -5.65 19.41
C SER A 478 -12.75 -4.60 19.58
N ARG A 479 -12.40 -3.34 19.84
CA ARG A 479 -13.35 -2.23 19.94
C ARG A 479 -14.03 -1.93 18.59
N ARG A 480 -13.27 -1.95 17.48
CA ARG A 480 -13.82 -1.77 16.11
C ARG A 480 -14.77 -2.90 15.72
N LYS A 481 -14.45 -4.15 16.04
CA LYS A 481 -15.32 -5.32 15.85
C LYS A 481 -16.61 -5.22 16.69
N ALA A 482 -16.52 -4.73 17.93
CA ALA A 482 -17.70 -4.49 18.78
C ALA A 482 -18.59 -3.35 18.24
N PHE A 483 -18.00 -2.25 17.75
CA PHE A 483 -18.73 -1.16 17.09
C PHE A 483 -19.51 -1.65 15.85
N ALA A 484 -18.84 -2.38 14.95
CA ALA A 484 -19.48 -2.93 13.77
C ALA A 484 -20.65 -3.87 14.13
N ALA A 485 -20.47 -4.73 15.15
CA ALA A 485 -21.54 -5.62 15.62
C ALA A 485 -22.78 -4.89 16.19
N GLN A 486 -22.60 -3.66 16.70
CA GLN A 486 -23.68 -2.81 17.22
C GLN A 486 -24.37 -1.97 16.13
N LEU A 487 -23.77 -1.83 14.95
CA LEU A 487 -24.26 -0.91 13.91
C LEU A 487 -25.73 -1.14 13.52
N PRO A 488 -26.23 -2.38 13.26
CA PRO A 488 -27.64 -2.59 12.93
C PRO A 488 -28.63 -2.17 14.03
N GLU A 489 -28.25 -2.31 15.29
CA GLU A 489 -29.07 -1.91 16.45
C GLU A 489 -29.13 -0.38 16.56
N VAL A 490 -27.96 0.27 16.44
CA VAL A 490 -27.80 1.73 16.45
C VAL A 490 -28.57 2.40 15.29
N LEU A 491 -28.59 1.77 14.11
CA LEU A 491 -29.37 2.27 12.97
C LEU A 491 -30.88 2.10 13.17
N GLN A 492 -31.35 1.00 13.77
CA GLN A 492 -32.77 0.83 14.09
C GLN A 492 -33.25 1.78 15.20
N MET A 493 -32.39 2.08 16.19
CA MET A 493 -32.68 3.13 17.17
C MET A 493 -32.81 4.52 16.52
N MET A 494 -31.95 4.85 15.53
CA MET A 494 -32.09 6.10 14.77
C MET A 494 -33.33 6.09 13.87
N ALA A 495 -33.63 5.00 13.16
CA ALA A 495 -34.85 4.86 12.35
C ALA A 495 -36.12 5.09 13.20
N ALA A 496 -36.20 4.51 14.40
CA ALA A 496 -37.33 4.69 15.31
C ALA A 496 -37.47 6.14 15.82
N SER A 497 -36.35 6.84 16.07
CA SER A 497 -36.34 8.25 16.45
C SER A 497 -36.80 9.16 15.28
N LEU A 498 -36.26 8.94 14.08
CA LEU A 498 -36.67 9.66 12.87
C LEU A 498 -38.17 9.43 12.56
N ARG A 499 -38.66 8.19 12.66
CA ARG A 499 -40.07 7.81 12.45
C ARG A 499 -41.03 8.46 13.45
N SER A 500 -40.56 8.81 14.64
CA SER A 500 -41.35 9.55 15.64
C SER A 500 -41.29 11.08 15.48
N GLY A 501 -40.76 11.57 14.35
CA GLY A 501 -40.74 12.98 13.97
C GLY A 501 -39.55 13.76 14.52
N PHE A 502 -38.58 13.11 15.15
CA PHE A 502 -37.35 13.77 15.60
C PHE A 502 -36.37 13.98 14.44
N GLY A 503 -35.65 15.10 14.46
CA GLY A 503 -34.56 15.35 13.52
C GLY A 503 -33.33 14.47 13.78
N LEU A 504 -32.45 14.34 12.78
CA LEU A 504 -31.19 13.61 12.90
C LEU A 504 -30.34 14.04 14.13
N PRO A 505 -30.22 15.33 14.51
CA PRO A 505 -29.47 15.71 15.72
C PRO A 505 -30.05 15.14 17.02
N GLN A 506 -31.37 14.99 17.13
CA GLN A 506 -32.04 14.38 18.27
C GLN A 506 -31.91 12.85 18.25
N ALA A 507 -31.95 12.23 17.07
CA ALA A 507 -31.64 10.80 16.92
C ALA A 507 -30.19 10.49 17.38
N LEU A 508 -29.23 11.34 17.02
CA LEU A 508 -27.83 11.25 17.48
C LEU A 508 -27.71 11.45 19.00
N ASP A 509 -28.45 12.38 19.60
CA ASP A 509 -28.49 12.59 21.06
C ASP A 509 -29.02 11.36 21.82
N GLY A 510 -30.03 10.67 21.27
CA GLY A 510 -30.52 9.39 21.81
C GLY A 510 -29.45 8.30 21.86
N ILE A 511 -28.69 8.09 20.79
CA ILE A 511 -27.56 7.13 20.76
C ILE A 511 -26.44 7.58 21.72
N ALA A 512 -26.14 8.87 21.74
CA ALA A 512 -25.10 9.44 22.62
C ALA A 512 -25.47 9.31 24.11
N ALA A 513 -26.75 9.41 24.47
CA ALA A 513 -27.21 9.25 25.84
C ALA A 513 -27.24 7.76 26.27
N GLY A 514 -27.96 6.92 25.51
CA GLY A 514 -28.37 5.58 25.94
C GLY A 514 -27.78 4.39 25.17
N GLY A 515 -27.01 4.61 24.10
CA GLY A 515 -26.49 3.53 23.25
C GLY A 515 -25.46 2.61 23.96
N PRO A 516 -25.13 1.45 23.36
CA PRO A 516 -24.11 0.55 23.89
C PRO A 516 -22.68 1.10 23.68
N GLU A 517 -21.75 0.75 24.57
CA GLU A 517 -20.31 0.98 24.34
C GLU A 517 -19.76 -0.09 23.38
N PRO A 518 -18.95 0.26 22.36
CA PRO A 518 -18.31 1.56 22.14
C PRO A 518 -19.08 2.59 21.30
N ALA A 519 -20.23 2.24 20.70
CA ALA A 519 -20.96 3.15 19.81
C ALA A 519 -21.32 4.48 20.50
N ARG A 520 -21.85 4.43 21.73
CA ARG A 520 -22.21 5.58 22.56
C ARG A 520 -21.12 6.65 22.63
N GLY A 521 -19.86 6.25 22.86
CA GLY A 521 -18.73 7.18 22.97
C GLY A 521 -18.35 7.84 21.63
N GLU A 522 -18.50 7.14 20.51
CA GLU A 522 -18.26 7.73 19.19
C GLU A 522 -19.40 8.66 18.77
N PHE A 523 -20.65 8.28 19.01
CA PHE A 523 -21.81 9.13 18.77
C PHE A 523 -21.86 10.36 19.69
N GLN A 524 -21.35 10.27 20.93
CA GLN A 524 -21.09 11.44 21.78
C GLN A 524 -20.09 12.42 21.15
N ARG A 525 -19.04 11.94 20.49
CA ARG A 525 -18.10 12.80 19.75
C ARG A 525 -18.76 13.41 18.52
N VAL A 526 -19.47 12.63 17.69
CA VAL A 526 -20.22 13.13 16.53
C VAL A 526 -21.19 14.24 16.93
N LEU A 527 -21.95 14.02 18.00
CA LEU A 527 -22.87 15.02 18.56
C LEU A 527 -22.15 16.30 19.03
N LEU A 528 -20.97 16.17 19.64
CA LEU A 528 -20.15 17.33 20.02
C LEU A 528 -19.67 18.10 18.80
N GLU A 529 -19.19 17.40 17.76
CA GLU A 529 -18.73 17.99 16.50
C GLU A 529 -19.88 18.73 15.78
N VAL A 530 -21.09 18.15 15.75
CA VAL A 530 -22.29 18.80 15.20
C VAL A 530 -22.71 20.02 16.03
N ARG A 531 -22.63 19.95 17.37
CA ARG A 531 -22.95 21.08 18.27
C ARG A 531 -21.97 22.26 18.16
N ILE A 532 -20.78 22.07 17.59
CA ILE A 532 -19.84 23.16 17.27
C ILE A 532 -19.88 23.56 15.78
N GLY A 533 -20.88 23.10 15.02
CA GLY A 533 -21.14 23.53 13.64
C GLY A 533 -20.49 22.70 12.54
N ARG A 534 -19.92 21.52 12.84
CA ARG A 534 -19.53 20.56 11.79
C ARG A 534 -20.78 19.92 11.16
N ASP A 535 -20.75 19.66 9.86
CA ASP A 535 -21.83 18.93 9.20
C ASP A 535 -22.05 17.52 9.80
N PRO A 536 -23.30 17.06 10.04
CA PRO A 536 -23.56 15.71 10.53
C PRO A 536 -23.00 14.58 9.66
N GLY A 537 -22.98 14.72 8.33
CA GLY A 537 -22.36 13.75 7.42
C GLY A 537 -20.85 13.70 7.63
N ASP A 538 -20.18 14.85 7.63
CA ASP A 538 -18.74 14.96 7.85
C ASP A 538 -18.28 14.49 9.24
N ALA A 539 -19.13 14.64 10.25
CA ALA A 539 -18.89 14.15 11.62
C ALA A 539 -19.06 12.61 11.69
N LEU A 540 -20.13 12.08 11.08
CA LEU A 540 -20.34 10.63 10.99
C LEU A 540 -19.25 9.95 10.14
N GLY A 541 -18.82 10.55 9.03
CA GLY A 541 -17.72 10.08 8.19
C GLY A 541 -16.38 10.05 8.94
N ALA A 542 -16.08 11.09 9.72
CA ALA A 542 -14.92 11.10 10.60
C ALA A 542 -14.96 9.97 11.67
N ALA A 543 -16.16 9.54 12.10
CA ALA A 543 -16.33 8.37 12.95
C ALA A 543 -16.19 7.04 12.19
N ALA A 544 -16.69 6.94 10.96
CA ALA A 544 -16.53 5.77 10.09
C ALA A 544 -15.05 5.48 9.79
N VAL A 545 -14.29 6.51 9.40
CA VAL A 545 -12.82 6.45 9.22
C VAL A 545 -12.14 6.02 10.51
N ARG A 546 -12.39 6.71 11.64
CA ARG A 546 -11.76 6.42 12.94
C ARG A 546 -12.00 5.00 13.46
N MET A 547 -13.18 4.44 13.16
CA MET A 547 -13.55 3.05 13.51
C MET A 547 -13.20 2.03 12.41
N HIS A 548 -12.75 2.46 11.22
CA HIS A 548 -12.46 1.63 10.04
C HIS A 548 -13.59 0.62 9.74
N SER A 549 -14.84 1.05 9.83
CA SER A 549 -16.01 0.20 9.57
C SER A 549 -16.56 0.49 8.18
N ARG A 550 -16.26 -0.40 7.21
CA ARG A 550 -16.76 -0.31 5.82
C ARG A 550 -18.28 -0.27 5.75
N ASP A 551 -18.97 -0.97 6.65
CA ASP A 551 -20.44 -0.96 6.72
C ASP A 551 -20.97 0.40 7.21
N PHE A 552 -20.28 1.07 8.14
CA PHE A 552 -20.67 2.40 8.60
C PHE A 552 -20.33 3.48 7.56
N ASP A 553 -19.20 3.33 6.86
CA ASP A 553 -18.78 4.18 5.74
C ASP A 553 -19.86 4.25 4.65
N TRP A 554 -20.34 3.09 4.20
CA TRP A 554 -21.44 2.97 3.22
C TRP A 554 -22.75 3.61 3.71
N VAL A 555 -23.04 3.47 5.00
CA VAL A 555 -24.20 4.09 5.65
C VAL A 555 -24.09 5.61 5.66
N VAL A 556 -22.91 6.19 5.92
CA VAL A 556 -22.70 7.65 5.87
C VAL A 556 -22.91 8.17 4.45
N THR A 557 -22.34 7.52 3.44
CA THR A 557 -22.53 7.91 2.03
C THR A 557 -24.02 7.88 1.63
N ALA A 558 -24.76 6.83 2.03
CA ALA A 558 -26.19 6.75 1.78
C ALA A 558 -27.01 7.84 2.50
N ILE A 559 -26.61 8.22 3.73
CA ILE A 559 -27.22 9.34 4.47
C ILE A 559 -26.94 10.68 3.79
N GLN A 560 -25.71 10.91 3.30
CA GLN A 560 -25.34 12.14 2.59
C GLN A 560 -26.17 12.29 1.30
N ILE A 561 -26.19 11.26 0.45
CA ILE A 561 -26.98 11.22 -0.80
C ILE A 561 -28.47 11.46 -0.53
N ASN A 562 -29.08 10.74 0.42
CA ASN A 562 -30.51 10.89 0.72
C ASN A 562 -30.86 12.25 1.34
N ARG A 563 -29.90 12.93 1.98
CA ARG A 563 -30.08 14.28 2.55
C ARG A 563 -29.94 15.38 1.49
N GLU A 564 -29.18 15.15 0.43
CA GLU A 564 -29.07 16.07 -0.72
C GLU A 564 -30.28 15.95 -1.66
N ILE A 565 -30.75 14.72 -1.92
CA ILE A 565 -31.90 14.45 -2.80
C ILE A 565 -33.24 14.69 -2.07
N GLY A 566 -33.30 14.39 -0.77
CA GLY A 566 -34.51 14.40 0.03
C GLY A 566 -35.30 13.09 -0.06
N GLY A 567 -35.73 12.56 1.09
CA GLY A 567 -36.49 11.31 1.18
C GLY A 567 -36.78 10.91 2.62
N ASP A 568 -37.52 9.81 2.82
CA ASP A 568 -37.77 9.28 4.18
C ASP A 568 -36.49 8.65 4.75
N LEU A 569 -35.79 9.44 5.55
CA LEU A 569 -34.59 9.02 6.25
C LEU A 569 -34.86 7.88 7.25
N ALA A 570 -36.07 7.75 7.81
CA ALA A 570 -36.39 6.65 8.71
C ALA A 570 -36.45 5.30 7.98
N HIS A 571 -37.04 5.26 6.78
CA HIS A 571 -37.05 4.07 5.94
C HIS A 571 -35.62 3.69 5.48
N ILE A 572 -34.84 4.67 5.00
CA ILE A 572 -33.45 4.42 4.56
C ILE A 572 -32.58 3.85 5.69
N PHE A 573 -32.68 4.37 6.92
CA PHE A 573 -31.95 3.79 8.06
C PHE A 573 -32.38 2.35 8.39
N GLU A 574 -33.65 1.98 8.17
CA GLU A 574 -34.14 0.62 8.41
C GLU A 574 -33.63 -0.35 7.34
N THR A 575 -33.74 -0.01 6.05
CA THR A 575 -33.18 -0.81 4.94
C THR A 575 -31.65 -0.99 5.06
N LEU A 576 -30.93 0.05 5.48
CA LEU A 576 -29.50 -0.04 5.77
C LEU A 576 -29.21 -0.96 6.96
N ALA A 577 -30.01 -0.88 8.04
CA ALA A 577 -29.84 -1.76 9.20
C ALA A 577 -30.06 -3.24 8.86
N GLU A 578 -31.05 -3.55 8.01
CA GLU A 578 -31.29 -4.91 7.50
C GLU A 578 -30.14 -5.38 6.60
N THR A 579 -29.71 -4.55 5.65
CA THR A 579 -28.57 -4.86 4.75
C THR A 579 -27.29 -5.19 5.54
N VAL A 580 -26.95 -4.38 6.55
CA VAL A 580 -25.77 -4.65 7.41
C VAL A 580 -25.99 -5.88 8.30
N ARG A 581 -27.22 -6.12 8.79
CA ARG A 581 -27.57 -7.31 9.59
C ARG A 581 -27.42 -8.60 8.78
N ASP A 582 -27.83 -8.61 7.51
CA ASP A 582 -27.71 -9.77 6.64
C ASP A 582 -26.27 -10.00 6.16
N ARG A 583 -25.52 -8.92 5.87
CA ARG A 583 -24.07 -9.02 5.68
C ARG A 583 -23.41 -9.69 6.90
N GLN A 584 -23.77 -9.27 8.12
CA GLN A 584 -23.25 -9.89 9.34
C GLN A 584 -23.72 -11.34 9.58
N ARG A 585 -24.88 -11.75 9.05
CA ARG A 585 -25.33 -13.15 9.08
C ARG A 585 -24.48 -14.01 8.16
N MET A 586 -24.27 -13.59 6.91
CA MET A 586 -23.35 -14.25 5.96
C MET A 586 -21.93 -14.32 6.53
N ASP A 587 -21.45 -13.22 7.10
CA ASP A 587 -20.13 -13.09 7.70
C ASP A 587 -19.93 -14.02 8.91
N ARG A 588 -21.02 -14.43 9.59
CA ARG A 588 -21.01 -15.47 10.65
C ARG A 588 -21.11 -16.88 10.08
N GLN A 589 -21.93 -17.11 9.05
CA GLN A 589 -22.07 -18.39 8.35
C GLN A 589 -20.76 -18.82 7.67
N ILE A 590 -20.08 -17.91 6.96
CA ILE A 590 -18.75 -18.16 6.40
C ILE A 590 -17.76 -18.55 7.52
N LYS A 591 -17.84 -17.87 8.67
CA LYS A 591 -16.97 -18.17 9.83
C LYS A 591 -17.30 -19.46 10.57
N SER A 592 -18.52 -20.01 10.47
CA SER A 592 -18.84 -21.34 10.98
C SER A 592 -18.50 -22.44 9.99
N LEU A 593 -18.83 -22.28 8.70
CA LEU A 593 -18.51 -23.26 7.64
C LEU A 593 -17.00 -23.47 7.51
N THR A 594 -16.21 -22.40 7.59
CA THR A 594 -14.73 -22.50 7.57
C THR A 594 -14.10 -22.77 8.93
N ALA A 595 -14.88 -23.08 9.99
CA ALA A 595 -14.33 -23.39 11.32
C ALA A 595 -13.68 -24.79 11.36
N GLU A 596 -14.30 -25.78 10.71
CA GLU A 596 -13.83 -27.17 10.67
C GLU A 596 -12.43 -27.28 10.04
N GLY A 597 -12.27 -26.76 8.82
CA GLY A 597 -10.96 -26.72 8.14
C GLY A 597 -9.89 -25.94 8.93
N ARG A 598 -10.27 -24.91 9.69
CA ARG A 598 -9.35 -24.21 10.60
C ARG A 598 -8.90 -25.07 11.77
N ILE A 599 -9.82 -25.79 12.41
CA ILE A 599 -9.50 -26.68 13.53
C ILE A 599 -8.58 -27.81 13.04
N SER A 600 -8.89 -28.44 11.91
CA SER A 600 -8.05 -29.49 11.31
C SER A 600 -6.65 -28.99 10.96
N ALA A 601 -6.51 -27.79 10.37
CA ALA A 601 -5.21 -27.19 10.07
C ALA A 601 -4.40 -26.84 11.34
N TYR A 602 -5.05 -26.37 12.41
CA TYR A 602 -4.38 -26.14 13.69
C TYR A 602 -3.91 -27.44 14.33
N ILE A 603 -4.73 -28.50 14.33
CA ILE A 603 -4.34 -29.83 14.85
C ILE A 603 -3.15 -30.38 14.07
N LEU A 604 -3.20 -30.35 12.74
CA LEU A 604 -2.13 -30.84 11.86
C LEU A 604 -0.81 -30.06 12.06
N THR A 605 -0.88 -28.74 12.26
CA THR A 605 0.31 -27.90 12.54
C THR A 605 0.88 -28.17 13.94
N ALA A 606 0.01 -28.42 14.94
CA ALA A 606 0.42 -28.60 16.33
C ALA A 606 0.96 -30.00 16.64
N LEU A 607 0.59 -31.02 15.85
CA LEU A 607 0.94 -32.41 16.12
C LEU A 607 2.46 -32.67 16.13
N PRO A 608 3.29 -32.22 15.16
CA PRO A 608 4.73 -32.49 15.20
C PRO A 608 5.44 -31.81 16.39
N PRO A 609 5.19 -30.53 16.73
CA PRO A 609 5.73 -29.92 17.95
C PRO A 609 5.32 -30.64 19.24
N VAL A 610 4.05 -31.05 19.36
CA VAL A 610 3.56 -31.80 20.54
C VAL A 610 4.25 -33.16 20.64
N LEU A 611 4.44 -33.86 19.52
CA LEU A 611 5.13 -35.15 19.48
C LEU A 611 6.61 -35.00 19.85
N VAL A 612 7.29 -33.95 19.38
CA VAL A 612 8.68 -33.63 19.78
C VAL A 612 8.79 -33.36 21.29
N VAL A 613 7.90 -32.55 21.86
CA VAL A 613 7.88 -32.29 23.31
C VAL A 613 7.59 -33.57 24.10
N LEU A 614 6.61 -34.37 23.68
CA LEU A 614 6.25 -35.63 24.33
C LEU A 614 7.41 -36.64 24.31
N MET A 615 8.05 -36.83 23.15
CA MET A 615 9.24 -37.68 23.03
C MET A 615 10.41 -37.15 23.86
N SER A 616 10.60 -35.83 23.96
CA SER A 616 11.68 -35.25 24.75
C SER A 616 11.49 -35.44 26.27
N VAL A 617 10.24 -35.65 26.72
CA VAL A 617 9.92 -36.01 28.12
C VAL A 617 9.99 -37.52 28.33
N MET A 618 9.44 -38.33 27.41
CA MET A 618 9.39 -39.79 27.54
C MET A 618 10.74 -40.48 27.31
N ASN A 619 11.56 -39.97 26.39
CA ASN A 619 12.89 -40.53 26.09
C ASN A 619 13.88 -39.40 25.72
N PRO A 620 14.53 -38.77 26.71
CA PRO A 620 15.52 -37.72 26.49
C PRO A 620 16.70 -38.13 25.58
N SER A 621 17.03 -39.42 25.52
CA SER A 621 18.14 -39.92 24.70
C SER A 621 17.83 -39.93 23.19
N TYR A 622 16.55 -39.89 22.79
CA TYR A 622 16.11 -39.92 21.40
C TYR A 622 16.65 -38.75 20.56
N PHE A 623 16.80 -37.56 21.16
CA PHE A 623 17.24 -36.34 20.48
C PHE A 623 18.77 -36.15 20.47
N THR A 624 19.54 -37.03 21.11
CA THR A 624 21.01 -36.93 21.18
C THR A 624 21.74 -36.95 19.83
N PRO A 625 21.25 -37.62 18.76
CA PRO A 625 21.80 -37.47 17.41
C PRO A 625 21.48 -36.11 16.78
N MET A 626 20.32 -35.52 17.13
CA MET A 626 19.79 -34.30 16.52
C MET A 626 20.55 -33.03 16.94
N THR A 627 21.29 -33.07 18.05
CA THR A 627 22.15 -31.97 18.53
C THR A 627 23.55 -31.98 17.92
N LYS A 628 23.95 -33.07 17.24
CA LYS A 628 25.25 -33.21 16.56
C LYS A 628 25.09 -32.93 15.06
N PRO A 629 26.09 -32.36 14.36
CA PRO A 629 26.01 -32.18 12.90
C PRO A 629 25.75 -33.52 12.18
N PRO A 630 24.85 -33.58 11.17
CA PRO A 630 24.09 -32.49 10.54
C PRO A 630 22.72 -32.18 11.19
N GLY A 631 22.39 -32.78 12.34
CA GLY A 631 21.09 -32.67 13.01
C GLY A 631 20.49 -31.26 13.12
N PRO A 632 21.23 -30.22 13.56
CA PRO A 632 20.71 -28.85 13.64
C PRO A 632 20.26 -28.26 12.29
N PHE A 633 20.90 -28.65 11.18
CA PHE A 633 20.50 -28.25 9.83
C PHE A 633 19.19 -28.95 9.41
N LEU A 634 19.02 -30.22 9.75
CA LEU A 634 17.78 -30.98 9.49
C LEU A 634 16.59 -30.43 10.33
N ILE A 635 16.84 -30.01 11.57
CA ILE A 635 15.85 -29.30 12.40
C ILE A 635 15.44 -27.99 11.72
N LEU A 636 16.41 -27.17 11.28
CA LEU A 636 16.13 -25.90 10.59
C LEU A 636 15.31 -26.11 9.31
N LEU A 637 15.69 -27.09 8.48
CA LEU A 637 14.98 -27.46 7.26
C LEU A 637 13.53 -27.90 7.53
N GLY A 638 13.32 -28.74 8.55
CA GLY A 638 11.99 -29.17 8.98
C GLY A 638 11.12 -28.02 9.48
N LEU A 639 11.71 -27.07 10.23
CA LEU A 639 11.01 -25.88 10.74
C LEU A 639 10.61 -24.93 9.58
N VAL A 640 11.49 -24.75 8.59
CA VAL A 640 11.19 -23.99 7.35
C VAL A 640 10.06 -24.65 6.55
N MET A 641 10.10 -25.98 6.35
CA MET A 641 9.02 -26.73 5.69
C MET A 641 7.68 -26.61 6.44
N MET A 642 7.70 -26.69 7.78
CA MET A 642 6.50 -26.54 8.60
C MET A 642 5.93 -25.10 8.54
N GLY A 643 6.80 -24.09 8.48
CA GLY A 643 6.42 -22.69 8.25
C GLY A 643 5.76 -22.48 6.88
N LEU A 644 6.34 -23.04 5.81
CA LEU A 644 5.77 -23.02 4.46
C LEU A 644 4.39 -23.70 4.42
N GLY A 645 4.26 -24.89 5.02
CA GLY A 645 2.99 -25.62 5.11
C GLY A 645 1.91 -24.83 5.86
N TRP A 646 2.27 -24.19 6.98
CA TRP A 646 1.36 -23.32 7.73
C TRP A 646 0.90 -22.11 6.90
N VAL A 647 1.82 -21.41 6.22
CA VAL A 647 1.47 -20.29 5.32
C VAL A 647 0.52 -20.74 4.21
N TRP A 648 0.77 -21.92 3.62
CA TRP A 648 -0.04 -22.44 2.52
C TRP A 648 -1.46 -22.80 2.96
N MET A 649 -1.62 -23.49 4.10
CA MET A 649 -2.93 -23.75 4.71
C MET A 649 -3.67 -22.45 5.07
N ASN A 650 -2.97 -21.48 5.67
CA ASN A 650 -3.56 -20.21 6.09
C ASN A 650 -3.96 -19.32 4.89
N LYS A 651 -3.39 -19.56 3.70
CA LYS A 651 -3.80 -18.95 2.42
C LYS A 651 -5.01 -19.67 1.82
N LEU A 652 -5.02 -21.01 1.79
CA LEU A 652 -6.15 -21.83 1.31
C LEU A 652 -7.45 -21.58 2.10
N ILE A 653 -7.33 -21.39 3.41
CA ILE A 653 -8.46 -21.17 4.33
C ILE A 653 -9.05 -19.74 4.22
N LYS A 654 -8.27 -18.78 3.72
CA LYS A 654 -8.74 -17.42 3.44
C LYS A 654 -9.30 -17.31 2.03
N SER A 655 -10.49 -17.85 1.81
CA SER A 655 -11.28 -17.51 0.62
C SER A 655 -11.52 -16.01 0.55
N LYS A 656 -11.25 -15.40 -0.61
CA LYS A 656 -11.70 -14.03 -0.93
C LYS A 656 -13.19 -14.09 -1.26
N PHE A 657 -14.03 -13.56 -0.37
CA PHE A 657 -15.42 -13.20 -0.56
C PHE A 657 -15.63 -11.80 0.04
#